data_AF-A0A1E1XP12-F1
#
_entry.id   AF-A0A1E1XP12-F1
#
_cell.length_a   1.000
_cell.length_b   1.000
_cell.length_c   1.000
_cell.angle_alpha   90.00
_cell.angle_beta   90.00
_cell.angle_gamma   90.00
#
_symmetry.space_group_name_H-M   'P 1'
#
loop_
_entity.id
_entity.type
_entity.pdbx_description
1 polymer ?
#
loop_
_entity_poly.entity_id
_entity_poly.type
_entity_poly.pdbx_seq_one_letter_code
_entity_poly.pdbx_strand_id
1 'polypeptide(L)'
;KKPIFFCLSDVLKFKRRFGVDAFFSYASTRSSGVGVLVLNRSLLRDHHVIYDALGRVLAFDCTFNALHLRILCIYAPAHSNLVNAFFKDLDVYFLGGRNVVMLGDFNCVLDTVADVQGPGRGRPGWNARELRRLVNHFMLTDAYELLYGNVFVWTWRRGLSSSRLDRAYVPASLSRSVCVANVLTLPSSPVHISDHRPFLLSLTVPAPAVSPHRPWRLDVRILHDASTKDGLTRVLRFSVVGAVPGDWDRLKEQWRHHCAASGRALRARVSDEVRVVTAKLRIAQRTPSPSSLMCAWKEELSERLQRLLRASSLTAAAWRCRRSPTAHPEVLRFARQELLYTQGAPAFTASAGATSQPGGRNFSAFFSHFRGIAQSVILVDRNVVSAAPFLAGLPQVSTELHDGLMAVPTTDEIKEALDSMKRGSAPGPDGLPVEFYLEFWDIVGPIFSEVLKICFTELVFPESFKRGRIVLIPKKSPMSTCPADWRPITLLNSDYKVLAKLLVRRLRALLPSLISCHQVCSIPGREIHSLSSVTRDILAYTLRRRAQGLLVSLDQEKAFDFLEHEYIYGMLDAFGFPASFVLLIKEMYRDISSTLFLDGRESTAFDVRRGVRQGCPLSPLLFVLALEPFLLAVNRHSFIRGLALPGSEAVRVTAYADDITLYLADERSLLETLNVFREYASLSGAALNYSKSCYFFVGSTQTRITSSIPLQWCAQMRILGVTYDCAGIWNGVWSSVVEDITARVRRAQTFELPLLERRYLVQSVILGAFWYLCYTVKPPLRVIRRVQTTVFSFFWSGGTELVARAVLGQPRERGGFAFPNLSVTSSLLALKSILRILLGNASPARILARFFLGPSLRFLDPAAPVNHGPQSEQPTAFYASSVAFYRHVRAVAPAVNIVADRVVDIMGTLLLPVVPASRRSPMRRVQWARLASTPLPDHLRDFVWKLGWAVLPTCDRLERWGVLRSSTCPNCPLPESNRHATVTCVVARVFWRAVHAGFRGQGISCFVSRGRFPSGRFARLLIVAGLFSLWRSRCAAVAGGFRRRAVWPILGRLRRELISFLSEELFFLGEEEFLR
;
A
#
# COMPACT_ATOMS: atom_id res chain seq x y z
N LYS A 1 -9.88 -66.85 14.29
CA LYS A 1 -9.84 -65.45 13.80
C LYS A 1 -11.21 -64.79 14.02
N LYS A 2 -11.52 -64.34 15.24
CA LYS A 2 -12.64 -63.40 15.47
C LYS A 2 -12.07 -61.98 15.30
N PRO A 3 -12.78 -61.03 14.68
CA PRO A 3 -12.36 -59.63 14.69
C PRO A 3 -12.21 -59.18 16.15
N ILE A 4 -11.11 -58.52 16.48
CA ILE A 4 -10.96 -57.88 17.79
C ILE A 4 -11.85 -56.64 17.74
N PHE A 5 -13.03 -56.75 18.36
CA PHE A 5 -13.93 -55.63 18.54
C PHE A 5 -13.53 -54.88 19.81
N PHE A 6 -13.18 -53.60 19.70
CA PHE A 6 -12.84 -52.80 20.86
C PHE A 6 -14.11 -52.36 21.58
N CYS A 7 -14.33 -52.82 22.81
CA CYS A 7 -15.34 -52.25 23.69
C CYS A 7 -14.71 -51.29 24.72
N LEU A 8 -15.53 -50.48 25.39
CA LEU A 8 -15.06 -49.53 26.41
C LEU A 8 -14.20 -50.20 27.50
N SER A 9 -14.48 -51.47 27.84
CA SER A 9 -13.68 -52.20 28.83
C SER A 9 -12.26 -52.52 28.35
N ASP A 10 -12.03 -52.70 27.04
CA ASP A 10 -10.71 -52.98 26.48
C ASP A 10 -9.86 -51.71 26.43
N VAL A 11 -10.49 -50.56 26.15
CA VAL A 11 -9.86 -49.23 26.26
C VAL A 11 -9.37 -48.98 27.69
N LEU A 12 -10.20 -49.27 28.69
CA LEU A 12 -9.83 -49.14 30.10
C LEU A 12 -8.78 -50.16 30.56
N LYS A 13 -8.76 -51.37 29.98
CA LYS A 13 -7.70 -52.36 30.21
C LYS A 13 -6.36 -51.90 29.61
N PHE A 14 -6.35 -51.32 28.41
CA PHE A 14 -5.15 -50.76 27.79
C PHE A 14 -4.57 -49.59 28.59
N LYS A 15 -5.43 -48.64 29.00
CA LYS A 15 -5.02 -47.51 29.86
C LYS A 15 -4.42 -47.99 31.18
N ARG A 16 -5.04 -48.99 31.83
CA ARG A 16 -4.54 -49.56 33.11
C ARG A 16 -3.26 -50.39 32.94
N ARG A 17 -3.15 -51.20 31.89
CA ARG A 17 -2.03 -52.12 31.68
C ARG A 17 -0.74 -51.40 31.26
N PHE A 18 -0.86 -50.35 30.46
CA PHE A 18 0.31 -49.67 29.87
C PHE A 18 0.55 -48.28 30.46
N GLY A 19 -0.35 -47.74 31.28
CA GLY A 19 -0.20 -46.41 31.89
C GLY A 19 -0.18 -45.25 30.89
N VAL A 20 -0.82 -45.43 29.72
CA VAL A 20 -0.79 -44.48 28.60
C VAL A 20 -2.16 -43.88 28.31
N ASP A 21 -2.18 -42.64 27.81
CA ASP A 21 -3.40 -42.02 27.30
C ASP A 21 -3.78 -42.66 25.96
N ALA A 22 -5.02 -43.14 25.85
CA ALA A 22 -5.51 -43.86 24.67
C ALA A 22 -6.86 -43.31 24.21
N PHE A 23 -6.99 -43.08 22.91
CA PHE A 23 -8.15 -42.48 22.25
C PHE A 23 -8.59 -43.36 21.08
N PHE A 24 -9.87 -43.69 20.98
CA PHE A 24 -10.39 -44.62 19.96
C PHE A 24 -11.62 -44.04 19.27
N SER A 25 -11.73 -44.27 17.96
CA SER A 25 -12.85 -43.91 17.10
C SER A 25 -13.45 -45.21 16.57
N TYR A 26 -14.73 -45.48 16.87
CA TYR A 26 -15.47 -46.66 16.43
C TYR A 26 -16.97 -46.32 16.33
N ALA A 27 -17.68 -46.89 15.34
CA ALA A 27 -19.11 -46.63 15.14
C ALA A 27 -20.01 -47.37 16.14
N SER A 28 -19.60 -48.58 16.53
CA SER A 28 -20.24 -49.41 17.56
C SER A 28 -19.20 -50.28 18.27
N THR A 29 -19.57 -50.86 19.42
CA THR A 29 -18.72 -51.78 20.19
C THR A 29 -18.36 -53.08 19.44
N ARG A 30 -18.95 -53.28 18.25
CA ARG A 30 -18.72 -54.41 17.33
C ARG A 30 -18.20 -53.95 15.95
N SER A 31 -17.66 -52.74 15.82
CA SER A 31 -17.11 -52.23 14.55
C SER A 31 -15.59 -52.08 14.62
N SER A 32 -14.90 -52.35 13.51
CA SER A 32 -13.49 -51.99 13.33
C SER A 32 -13.31 -50.46 13.35
N GLY A 33 -12.22 -49.97 13.92
CA GLY A 33 -11.97 -48.54 14.07
C GLY A 33 -10.50 -48.19 14.22
N VAL A 34 -10.21 -46.90 14.43
CA VAL A 34 -8.84 -46.38 14.61
C VAL A 34 -8.60 -45.94 16.05
N GLY A 35 -7.35 -46.02 16.50
CA GLY A 35 -6.96 -45.54 17.83
C GLY A 35 -5.58 -44.90 17.85
N VAL A 36 -5.38 -43.99 18.80
CA VAL A 36 -4.11 -43.32 19.07
C VAL A 36 -3.75 -43.57 20.54
N LEU A 37 -2.52 -44.07 20.75
CA LEU A 37 -1.92 -44.22 22.07
C LEU A 37 -0.78 -43.23 22.22
N VAL A 38 -0.80 -42.46 23.30
CA VAL A 38 0.20 -41.46 23.64
C VAL A 38 1.08 -42.02 24.74
N LEU A 39 2.31 -42.38 24.37
CA LEU A 39 3.27 -43.01 25.29
C LEU A 39 3.92 -42.02 26.26
N ASN A 40 4.01 -40.73 25.90
CA ASN A 40 4.62 -39.70 26.74
C ASN A 40 3.82 -38.39 26.69
N ARG A 41 3.02 -38.15 27.74
CA ARG A 41 2.11 -37.00 27.83
C ARG A 41 2.83 -35.67 28.07
N SER A 42 3.98 -35.67 28.77
CA SER A 42 4.66 -34.43 29.19
C SER A 42 5.16 -33.58 28.01
N LEU A 43 5.26 -34.19 26.83
CA LEU A 43 5.69 -33.57 25.59
C LEU A 43 4.55 -32.90 24.79
N LEU A 44 3.29 -33.06 25.19
CA LEU A 44 2.12 -32.54 24.47
C LEU A 44 1.52 -31.32 25.18
N ARG A 45 1.34 -30.21 24.45
CA ARG A 45 0.53 -29.05 24.87
C ARG A 45 -0.72 -28.92 24.00
N ASP A 46 -1.83 -28.51 24.63
CA ASP A 46 -3.10 -28.14 23.96
C ASP A 46 -3.59 -29.19 22.95
N HIS A 47 -3.80 -30.44 23.42
CA HIS A 47 -4.27 -31.52 22.56
C HIS A 47 -5.80 -31.60 22.50
N HIS A 48 -6.33 -31.93 21.32
CA HIS A 48 -7.76 -32.08 21.07
C HIS A 48 -7.99 -33.24 20.11
N VAL A 49 -9.05 -34.04 20.31
CA VAL A 49 -9.33 -35.20 19.47
C VAL A 49 -10.68 -35.02 18.77
N ILE A 50 -10.70 -35.26 17.46
CA ILE A 50 -11.92 -35.22 16.64
C ILE A 50 -12.20 -36.64 16.14
N TYR A 51 -13.42 -37.10 16.41
CA TYR A 51 -13.90 -38.42 16.03
C TYR A 51 -14.82 -38.32 14.82
N ASP A 52 -14.71 -39.29 13.92
CA ASP A 52 -15.67 -39.51 12.85
C ASP A 52 -16.84 -40.38 13.33
N ALA A 53 -18.05 -40.11 12.83
CA ALA A 53 -19.27 -40.81 13.22
C ALA A 53 -19.27 -42.29 12.79
N LEU A 54 -18.52 -42.64 11.75
CA LEU A 54 -18.38 -44.01 11.26
C LEU A 54 -17.19 -44.75 11.87
N GLY A 55 -16.44 -44.11 12.79
CA GLY A 55 -15.31 -44.73 13.47
C GLY A 55 -14.08 -44.96 12.59
N ARG A 56 -14.05 -44.42 11.38
CA ARG A 56 -13.01 -44.69 10.38
C ARG A 56 -11.87 -43.68 10.40
N VAL A 57 -12.08 -42.55 11.06
CA VAL A 57 -11.11 -41.46 11.15
C VAL A 57 -11.01 -40.97 12.59
N LEU A 58 -9.78 -40.65 12.99
CA LEU A 58 -9.48 -39.95 14.24
C LEU A 58 -8.43 -38.89 13.92
N ALA A 59 -8.76 -37.62 14.17
CA ALA A 59 -7.81 -36.53 14.05
C ALA A 59 -7.36 -36.08 15.44
N PHE A 60 -6.08 -36.28 15.73
CA PHE A 60 -5.43 -35.89 16.97
C PHE A 60 -4.64 -34.59 16.75
N ASP A 61 -5.17 -33.50 17.28
CA ASP A 61 -4.55 -32.19 17.26
C ASP A 61 -3.60 -32.05 18.44
N CYS A 62 -2.37 -31.59 18.20
CA CYS A 62 -1.41 -31.29 19.26
C CYS A 62 -0.42 -30.19 18.86
N THR A 63 0.28 -29.64 19.85
CA THR A 63 1.38 -28.70 19.64
C THR A 63 2.66 -29.28 20.23
N PHE A 64 3.74 -29.33 19.44
CA PHE A 64 5.06 -29.81 19.84
C PHE A 64 6.12 -28.77 19.42
N ASN A 65 6.90 -28.21 20.35
CA ASN A 65 7.91 -27.17 20.08
C ASN A 65 7.43 -26.00 19.18
N ALA A 66 6.22 -25.47 19.47
CA ALA A 66 5.52 -24.44 18.68
C ALA A 66 5.07 -24.85 17.26
N LEU A 67 5.31 -26.10 16.85
CA LEU A 67 4.73 -26.69 15.64
C LEU A 67 3.31 -27.20 15.94
N HIS A 68 2.32 -26.65 15.26
CA HIS A 68 0.95 -27.13 15.34
C HIS A 68 0.74 -28.31 14.38
N LEU A 69 0.52 -29.49 14.95
CA LEU A 69 0.33 -30.75 14.23
C LEU A 69 -1.11 -31.21 14.30
N ARG A 70 -1.53 -31.95 13.26
CA ARG A 70 -2.71 -32.80 13.26
C ARG A 70 -2.30 -34.18 12.75
N ILE A 71 -2.44 -35.19 13.60
CA ILE A 71 -2.23 -36.58 13.25
C ILE A 71 -3.58 -37.15 12.83
N LEU A 72 -3.74 -37.46 11.55
CA LEU A 72 -4.96 -37.99 10.97
C LEU A 72 -4.81 -39.50 10.77
N CYS A 73 -5.41 -40.27 11.68
CA CYS A 73 -5.43 -41.73 11.63
C CYS A 73 -6.63 -42.21 10.79
N ILE A 74 -6.37 -43.08 9.82
CA ILE A 74 -7.35 -43.50 8.81
C ILE A 74 -7.50 -45.03 8.77
N TYR A 75 -8.76 -45.48 8.67
CA TYR A 75 -9.15 -46.83 8.30
C TYR A 75 -10.20 -46.77 7.17
N ALA A 76 -9.73 -46.76 5.93
CA ALA A 76 -10.58 -46.64 4.75
C ALA A 76 -11.44 -47.91 4.54
N PRO A 77 -12.63 -47.81 3.90
CA PRO A 77 -13.47 -48.97 3.64
C PRO A 77 -12.86 -49.92 2.59
N ALA A 78 -13.01 -51.23 2.74
CA ALA A 78 -12.47 -52.24 1.81
C ALA A 78 -13.25 -52.38 0.49
N HIS A 79 -14.50 -51.89 0.42
CA HIS A 79 -15.33 -51.99 -0.78
C HIS A 79 -15.11 -50.79 -1.72
N SER A 80 -14.73 -51.06 -2.97
CA SER A 80 -14.35 -50.08 -3.99
C SER A 80 -15.38 -48.95 -4.22
N ASN A 81 -16.67 -49.22 -4.04
CA ASN A 81 -17.75 -48.23 -4.25
C ASN A 81 -17.78 -47.13 -3.17
N LEU A 82 -17.23 -47.38 -1.97
CA LEU A 82 -17.28 -46.45 -0.84
C LEU A 82 -15.95 -45.68 -0.64
N VAL A 83 -14.84 -46.20 -1.16
CA VAL A 83 -13.49 -45.65 -1.00
C VAL A 83 -13.36 -44.22 -1.53
N ASN A 84 -13.91 -43.94 -2.71
CA ASN A 84 -13.80 -42.61 -3.32
C ASN A 84 -14.63 -41.56 -2.59
N ALA A 85 -15.83 -41.91 -2.11
CA ALA A 85 -16.65 -41.01 -1.29
C ALA A 85 -15.95 -40.70 0.04
N PHE A 86 -15.39 -41.73 0.70
CA PHE A 86 -14.63 -41.59 1.93
C PHE A 86 -13.44 -40.63 1.79
N PHE A 87 -12.57 -40.82 0.79
CA PHE A 87 -11.41 -39.93 0.58
C PHE A 87 -11.80 -38.52 0.17
N LYS A 88 -12.93 -38.34 -0.53
CA LYS A 88 -13.48 -37.02 -0.80
C LYS A 88 -13.90 -36.30 0.49
N ASP A 89 -14.40 -37.03 1.47
CA ASP A 89 -14.85 -36.44 2.72
C ASP A 89 -13.72 -35.97 3.64
N LEU A 90 -12.51 -36.51 3.47
CA LEU A 90 -11.35 -36.16 4.29
C LEU A 90 -10.84 -34.71 4.12
N ASP A 91 -11.21 -33.97 3.06
CA ASP A 91 -10.74 -32.59 2.84
C ASP A 91 -10.99 -31.67 4.06
N VAL A 92 -12.02 -31.97 4.87
CA VAL A 92 -12.37 -31.20 6.06
C VAL A 92 -11.27 -31.26 7.13
N TYR A 93 -10.56 -32.39 7.25
CA TYR A 93 -9.52 -32.57 8.25
C TYR A 93 -8.22 -31.86 7.88
N PHE A 94 -8.06 -31.42 6.63
CA PHE A 94 -6.93 -30.61 6.16
C PHE A 94 -7.12 -29.09 6.34
N LEU A 95 -8.23 -28.69 6.96
CA LEU A 95 -8.54 -27.31 7.28
C LEU A 95 -7.97 -26.90 8.65
N GLY A 96 -7.42 -25.67 8.73
CA GLY A 96 -7.05 -25.05 10.00
C GLY A 96 -5.57 -24.71 10.18
N GLY A 97 -4.77 -24.65 9.11
CA GLY A 97 -3.38 -24.14 9.15
C GLY A 97 -2.38 -24.99 9.94
N ARG A 98 -2.77 -26.19 10.38
CA ARG A 98 -1.91 -27.18 11.03
C ARG A 98 -1.18 -28.00 9.98
N ASN A 99 0.02 -28.49 10.32
CA ASN A 99 0.70 -29.48 9.48
C ASN A 99 0.03 -30.84 9.71
N VAL A 100 -0.62 -31.39 8.68
CA VAL A 100 -1.40 -32.62 8.77
C VAL A 100 -0.56 -33.80 8.34
N VAL A 101 -0.24 -34.68 9.29
CA VAL A 101 0.38 -35.98 9.04
C VAL A 101 -0.73 -37.00 8.96
N MET A 102 -0.85 -37.69 7.84
CA MET A 102 -1.93 -38.63 7.56
C MET A 102 -1.37 -40.04 7.49
N LEU A 103 -1.87 -40.96 8.32
CA LEU A 103 -1.36 -42.33 8.38
C LEU A 103 -2.46 -43.35 8.71
N GLY A 104 -2.24 -44.60 8.32
CA GLY A 104 -3.12 -45.71 8.64
C GLY A 104 -3.32 -46.65 7.45
N ASP A 105 -4.41 -47.41 7.50
CA ASP A 105 -4.79 -48.38 6.47
C ASP A 105 -5.72 -47.71 5.45
N PHE A 106 -5.22 -47.53 4.24
CA PHE A 106 -5.94 -46.86 3.17
C PHE A 106 -6.81 -47.82 2.35
N ASN A 107 -6.74 -49.14 2.58
CA ASN A 107 -7.50 -50.17 1.86
C ASN A 107 -7.57 -49.96 0.34
N CYS A 108 -6.53 -49.36 -0.23
CA CYS A 108 -6.47 -48.99 -1.64
C CYS A 108 -5.02 -49.03 -2.12
N VAL A 109 -4.87 -49.26 -3.42
CA VAL A 109 -3.57 -49.36 -4.07
C VAL A 109 -3.43 -48.22 -5.08
N LEU A 110 -2.29 -47.53 -5.05
CA LEU A 110 -2.04 -46.43 -5.98
C LEU A 110 -1.50 -46.93 -7.31
N ASP A 111 -0.66 -47.97 -7.31
CA ASP A 111 -0.15 -48.60 -8.52
C ASP A 111 -0.26 -50.12 -8.40
N THR A 112 -1.16 -50.75 -9.17
CA THR A 112 -1.38 -52.20 -9.11
C THR A 112 -0.22 -53.04 -9.65
N VAL A 113 0.74 -52.43 -10.34
CA VAL A 113 1.93 -53.10 -10.88
C VAL A 113 3.07 -53.03 -9.88
N ALA A 114 3.23 -51.90 -9.18
CA ALA A 114 4.28 -51.67 -8.19
C ALA A 114 3.90 -52.09 -6.76
N ASP A 115 2.68 -51.81 -6.32
CA ASP A 115 2.25 -51.98 -4.91
C ASP A 115 1.66 -53.36 -4.60
N VAL A 116 1.54 -54.27 -5.57
CA VAL A 116 0.90 -55.60 -5.42
C VAL A 116 1.80 -56.70 -5.95
N GLN A 117 1.94 -57.77 -5.17
CA GLN A 117 2.59 -59.01 -5.56
C GLN A 117 1.58 -60.17 -5.51
N GLY A 118 1.59 -61.04 -6.51
CA GLY A 118 0.69 -62.20 -6.59
C GLY A 118 -0.55 -61.99 -7.48
N PRO A 119 -1.63 -62.80 -7.34
CA PRO A 119 -2.74 -62.91 -8.29
C PRO A 119 -3.61 -61.65 -8.53
N GLY A 120 -3.31 -60.54 -7.85
CA GLY A 120 -3.94 -59.22 -8.00
C GLY A 120 -3.13 -58.18 -8.78
N ARG A 121 -1.88 -58.48 -9.16
CA ARG A 121 -1.00 -57.53 -9.85
C ARG A 121 -1.56 -57.17 -11.24
N GLY A 122 -1.64 -55.88 -11.54
CA GLY A 122 -2.13 -55.35 -12.83
C GLY A 122 -3.64 -55.41 -13.07
N ARG A 123 -4.46 -55.78 -12.07
CA ARG A 123 -5.93 -55.85 -12.24
C ARG A 123 -6.57 -54.45 -12.40
N PRO A 124 -7.37 -54.19 -13.45
CA PRO A 124 -8.15 -52.96 -13.56
C PRO A 124 -9.26 -52.92 -12.49
N GLY A 125 -9.34 -51.84 -11.71
CA GLY A 125 -10.42 -51.64 -10.72
C GLY A 125 -9.99 -51.18 -9.32
N TRP A 126 -8.68 -51.17 -9.02
CA TRP A 126 -8.12 -50.75 -7.72
C TRP A 126 -7.75 -49.25 -7.67
N ASN A 127 -8.34 -48.42 -8.53
CA ASN A 127 -7.84 -47.08 -8.82
C ASN A 127 -8.27 -46.05 -7.74
N ALA A 128 -7.36 -45.65 -6.85
CA ALA A 128 -7.62 -44.68 -5.77
C ALA A 128 -7.49 -43.21 -6.23
N ARG A 129 -8.28 -42.82 -7.25
CA ARG A 129 -8.23 -41.48 -7.85
C ARG A 129 -8.37 -40.36 -6.80
N GLU A 130 -9.27 -40.51 -5.85
CA GLU A 130 -9.52 -39.48 -4.84
C GLU A 130 -8.42 -39.40 -3.78
N LEU A 131 -7.70 -40.49 -3.50
CA LEU A 131 -6.51 -40.44 -2.65
C LEU A 131 -5.37 -39.70 -3.37
N ARG A 132 -5.12 -39.99 -4.65
CA ARG A 132 -4.15 -39.22 -5.46
C ARG A 132 -4.50 -37.73 -5.50
N ARG A 133 -5.78 -37.40 -5.68
CA ARG A 133 -6.26 -36.02 -5.60
C ARG A 133 -5.91 -35.40 -4.26
N LEU A 134 -6.19 -36.07 -3.15
CA LEU A 134 -5.95 -35.55 -1.81
C LEU A 134 -4.46 -35.32 -1.54
N VAL A 135 -3.60 -36.29 -1.87
CA VAL A 135 -2.14 -36.19 -1.75
C VAL A 135 -1.61 -35.01 -2.57
N ASN A 136 -2.01 -34.89 -3.84
CA ASN A 136 -1.57 -33.80 -4.72
C ASN A 136 -2.14 -32.44 -4.29
N HIS A 137 -3.41 -32.37 -3.89
CA HIS A 137 -4.09 -31.12 -3.56
C HIS A 137 -3.53 -30.48 -2.28
N PHE A 138 -3.13 -31.30 -1.31
CA PHE A 138 -2.54 -30.82 -0.05
C PHE A 138 -1.02 -30.92 -0.02
N MET A 139 -0.38 -31.16 -1.16
CA MET A 139 1.09 -31.25 -1.30
C MET A 139 1.70 -32.20 -0.27
N LEU A 140 1.08 -33.37 -0.11
CA LEU A 140 1.58 -34.43 0.75
C LEU A 140 2.57 -35.29 -0.02
N THR A 141 3.52 -35.87 0.70
CA THR A 141 4.50 -36.80 0.18
C THR A 141 4.44 -38.09 0.98
N ASP A 142 4.51 -39.23 0.29
CA ASP A 142 4.60 -40.53 0.93
C ASP A 142 5.95 -40.62 1.67
N ALA A 143 5.91 -40.78 2.99
CA ALA A 143 7.10 -40.70 3.85
C ALA A 143 8.10 -41.81 3.55
N TYR A 144 7.63 -42.97 3.08
CA TYR A 144 8.49 -44.09 2.74
C TYR A 144 9.17 -43.83 1.38
N GLU A 145 8.41 -43.38 0.38
CA GLU A 145 8.94 -43.03 -0.95
C GLU A 145 9.98 -41.89 -0.86
N LEU A 146 9.77 -40.95 0.06
CA LEU A 146 10.71 -39.86 0.34
C LEU A 146 12.12 -40.37 0.72
N LEU A 147 12.21 -41.44 1.51
CA LEU A 147 13.49 -41.97 2.00
C LEU A 147 14.09 -43.04 1.08
N TYR A 148 13.25 -43.87 0.45
CA TYR A 148 13.69 -45.08 -0.25
C TYR A 148 13.33 -45.13 -1.74
N GLY A 149 12.75 -44.05 -2.29
CA GLY A 149 12.31 -43.99 -3.67
C GLY A 149 11.24 -45.04 -4.00
N ASN A 150 11.33 -45.65 -5.19
CA ASN A 150 10.34 -46.62 -5.70
C ASN A 150 10.52 -48.07 -5.18
N VAL A 151 11.39 -48.30 -4.18
CA VAL A 151 11.66 -49.64 -3.64
C VAL A 151 10.76 -49.88 -2.43
N PHE A 152 9.69 -50.67 -2.53
CA PHE A 152 8.70 -50.78 -1.45
C PHE A 152 8.62 -52.15 -0.78
N VAL A 153 8.28 -52.15 0.51
CA VAL A 153 7.96 -53.35 1.30
C VAL A 153 6.44 -53.42 1.49
N TRP A 154 5.83 -54.58 1.20
CA TRP A 154 4.39 -54.77 1.37
C TRP A 154 4.01 -54.83 2.85
N THR A 155 2.99 -54.07 3.21
CA THR A 155 2.47 -53.95 4.58
C THR A 155 1.39 -54.97 4.89
N TRP A 156 0.65 -55.44 3.88
CA TRP A 156 -0.37 -56.49 4.02
C TRP A 156 0.02 -57.76 3.25
N ARG A 157 -0.22 -58.94 3.85
CA ARG A 157 0.02 -60.25 3.18
C ARG A 157 -1.00 -61.30 3.58
N ARG A 158 -1.60 -61.97 2.58
CA ARG A 158 -2.47 -63.13 2.77
C ARG A 158 -2.25 -64.17 1.66
N GLY A 159 -1.81 -65.36 2.03
CA GLY A 159 -1.46 -66.42 1.08
C GLY A 159 -0.32 -65.99 0.15
N LEU A 160 -0.53 -66.13 -1.17
CA LEU A 160 0.41 -65.70 -2.21
C LEU A 160 0.28 -64.22 -2.60
N SER A 161 -0.65 -63.47 -1.99
CA SER A 161 -0.89 -62.06 -2.32
C SER A 161 -0.30 -61.14 -1.24
N SER A 162 0.43 -60.12 -1.68
CA SER A 162 0.94 -59.03 -0.82
C SER A 162 0.56 -57.67 -1.42
N SER A 163 0.23 -56.69 -0.58
CA SER A 163 -0.17 -55.35 -1.03
C SER A 163 0.30 -54.24 -0.07
N ARG A 164 0.58 -53.06 -0.61
CA ARG A 164 0.96 -51.88 0.17
C ARG A 164 -0.26 -51.01 0.49
N LEU A 165 -0.92 -51.33 1.60
CA LEU A 165 -2.17 -50.69 2.05
C LEU A 165 -1.92 -49.64 3.15
N ASP A 166 -1.06 -49.96 4.11
CA ASP A 166 -0.66 -49.02 5.17
C ASP A 166 0.38 -48.01 4.68
N ARG A 167 0.09 -46.72 4.89
CA ARG A 167 0.96 -45.63 4.45
C ARG A 167 1.03 -44.52 5.49
N ALA A 168 2.06 -43.69 5.37
CA ALA A 168 2.15 -42.42 6.07
C ALA A 168 2.49 -41.32 5.06
N TYR A 169 1.70 -40.26 5.06
CA TYR A 169 1.86 -39.08 4.24
C TYR A 169 2.17 -37.88 5.13
N VAL A 170 3.21 -37.15 4.78
CA VAL A 170 3.63 -35.92 5.46
C VAL A 170 3.48 -34.73 4.53
N PRO A 171 3.20 -33.52 5.02
CA PRO A 171 3.19 -32.34 4.17
C PRO A 171 4.61 -32.04 3.67
N ALA A 172 4.73 -31.49 2.46
CA ALA A 172 6.02 -31.16 1.85
C ALA A 172 6.91 -30.28 2.76
N SER A 173 6.31 -29.43 3.61
CA SER A 173 7.00 -28.62 4.61
C SER A 173 7.77 -29.44 5.67
N LEU A 174 7.37 -30.69 5.92
CA LEU A 174 7.98 -31.61 6.88
C LEU A 174 8.77 -32.73 6.20
N SER A 175 8.98 -32.67 4.88
CA SER A 175 9.79 -33.65 4.15
C SER A 175 11.17 -33.86 4.79
N ARG A 176 11.88 -32.78 5.07
CA ARG A 176 13.21 -32.82 5.74
C ARG A 176 13.17 -33.27 7.20
N SER A 177 11.99 -33.34 7.80
CA SER A 177 11.81 -33.83 9.17
C SER A 177 11.64 -35.34 9.24
N VAL A 178 11.40 -36.04 8.13
CA VAL A 178 11.26 -37.50 8.14
C VAL A 178 12.63 -38.14 8.32
N CYS A 179 12.84 -38.85 9.42
CA CYS A 179 14.11 -39.53 9.72
C CYS A 179 14.02 -41.05 9.52
N VAL A 180 12.85 -41.63 9.78
CA VAL A 180 12.59 -43.07 9.61
C VAL A 180 11.17 -43.25 9.07
N ALA A 181 11.00 -44.12 8.08
CA ALA A 181 9.71 -44.55 7.57
C ALA A 181 9.81 -46.02 7.13
N ASN A 182 9.61 -46.99 8.02
CA ASN A 182 9.92 -48.39 7.74
C ASN A 182 8.83 -49.37 8.20
N VAL A 183 8.73 -50.52 7.52
CA VAL A 183 7.88 -51.65 7.91
C VAL A 183 8.66 -52.54 8.86
N LEU A 184 8.16 -52.72 10.08
CA LEU A 184 8.83 -53.50 11.11
C LEU A 184 8.61 -55.00 10.89
N THR A 185 9.70 -55.78 10.95
CA THR A 185 9.65 -57.24 10.98
C THR A 185 9.63 -57.68 12.45
N LEU A 186 8.52 -58.25 12.90
CA LEU A 186 8.45 -58.82 14.24
C LEU A 186 9.19 -60.17 14.26
N PRO A 187 9.95 -60.50 15.32
CA PRO A 187 10.53 -61.83 15.50
C PRO A 187 9.42 -62.88 15.43
N SER A 188 9.74 -64.06 14.87
CA SER A 188 8.83 -65.18 14.58
C SER A 188 8.07 -65.64 15.84
N SER A 189 7.01 -64.92 16.19
CA SER A 189 6.07 -65.35 17.21
C SER A 189 5.14 -66.40 16.58
N PRO A 190 4.89 -67.54 17.25
CA PRO A 190 4.00 -68.59 16.73
C PRO A 190 2.53 -68.16 16.61
N VAL A 191 2.21 -66.91 16.97
CA VAL A 191 0.88 -66.31 16.82
C VAL A 191 0.92 -65.31 15.65
N HIS A 192 0.30 -65.66 14.52
CA HIS A 192 -0.01 -64.68 13.48
C HIS A 192 -1.12 -63.72 13.98
N ILE A 193 -0.72 -62.67 14.70
CA ILE A 193 -1.65 -61.72 15.35
C ILE A 193 -2.37 -60.81 14.33
N SER A 194 -1.73 -60.48 13.19
CA SER A 194 -2.30 -59.64 12.13
C SER A 194 -1.77 -60.04 10.75
N ASP A 195 -2.58 -59.82 9.71
CA ASP A 195 -2.18 -59.88 8.30
C ASP A 195 -1.50 -58.59 7.81
N HIS A 196 -1.42 -57.56 8.67
CA HIS A 196 -0.64 -56.35 8.47
C HIS A 196 0.66 -56.34 9.28
N ARG A 197 1.71 -55.74 8.73
CA ARG A 197 2.97 -55.44 9.40
C ARG A 197 2.97 -54.01 9.95
N PRO A 198 3.49 -53.78 11.16
CA PRO A 198 3.54 -52.42 11.73
C PRO A 198 4.38 -51.47 10.88
N PHE A 199 3.91 -50.24 10.71
CA PHE A 199 4.63 -49.16 10.03
C PHE A 199 5.14 -48.14 11.05
N LEU A 200 6.44 -47.86 11.03
CA LEU A 200 7.10 -46.89 11.92
C LEU A 200 7.41 -45.60 11.15
N LEU A 201 6.92 -44.47 11.64
CA LEU A 201 7.29 -43.13 11.20
C LEU A 201 8.00 -42.39 12.35
N SER A 202 9.19 -41.85 12.08
CA SER A 202 9.92 -40.97 13.00
C SER A 202 10.12 -39.59 12.36
N LEU A 203 9.74 -38.54 13.10
CA LEU A 203 9.86 -37.14 12.66
C LEU A 203 10.76 -36.36 13.64
N THR A 204 11.78 -35.69 13.11
CA THR A 204 12.52 -34.66 13.85
C THR A 204 11.81 -33.33 13.71
N VAL A 205 11.27 -32.81 14.81
CA VAL A 205 10.74 -31.44 14.86
C VAL A 205 11.92 -30.51 15.19
N PRO A 206 12.33 -29.61 14.28
CA PRO A 206 13.39 -28.67 14.58
C PRO A 206 13.01 -27.86 15.83
N ALA A 207 13.99 -27.56 16.70
CA ALA A 207 13.83 -26.42 17.62
C ALA A 207 13.39 -25.22 16.77
N PRO A 208 12.46 -24.37 17.25
CA PRO A 208 11.92 -23.30 16.42
C PRO A 208 13.08 -22.58 15.76
N ALA A 209 13.18 -22.73 14.43
CA ALA A 209 14.10 -21.92 13.66
C ALA A 209 13.79 -20.49 14.11
N VAL A 210 14.81 -19.76 14.58
CA VAL A 210 14.66 -18.36 14.91
C VAL A 210 14.10 -17.71 13.66
N SER A 211 12.77 -17.55 13.62
CA SER A 211 12.11 -16.82 12.58
C SER A 211 12.83 -15.48 12.58
N PRO A 212 13.33 -14.98 11.42
CA PRO A 212 14.02 -13.70 11.38
C PRO A 212 13.21 -12.73 12.22
N HIS A 213 13.76 -12.32 13.37
CA HIS A 213 13.00 -11.68 14.45
C HIS A 213 12.29 -10.47 13.84
N ARG A 214 11.03 -10.63 13.47
CA ARG A 214 10.28 -9.52 12.94
C ARG A 214 10.11 -8.55 14.08
N PRO A 215 10.51 -7.29 13.91
CA PRO A 215 10.26 -6.32 14.93
C PRO A 215 8.78 -6.30 15.27
N TRP A 216 8.49 -6.37 16.56
CA TRP A 216 7.12 -6.30 17.01
C TRP A 216 6.52 -4.95 16.63
N ARG A 217 5.29 -4.97 16.14
CA ARG A 217 4.48 -3.80 15.82
C ARG A 217 3.08 -4.05 16.35
N LEU A 218 2.47 -3.03 16.95
CA LEU A 218 1.09 -3.06 17.39
C LEU A 218 0.16 -3.34 16.20
N ASP A 219 -0.73 -4.30 16.43
CA ASP A 219 -1.76 -4.70 15.48
C ASP A 219 -2.97 -3.77 15.65
N VAL A 220 -3.04 -2.69 14.86
CA VAL A 220 -4.04 -1.61 15.04
C VAL A 220 -5.50 -2.09 15.04
N ARG A 221 -5.76 -3.30 14.55
CA ARG A 221 -7.09 -3.94 14.64
C ARG A 221 -7.56 -4.11 16.09
N ILE A 222 -6.66 -4.31 17.05
CA ILE A 222 -7.03 -4.44 18.46
C ILE A 222 -7.63 -3.16 19.03
N LEU A 223 -7.33 -2.00 18.42
CA LEU A 223 -7.88 -0.70 18.82
C LEU A 223 -9.34 -0.54 18.39
N HIS A 224 -9.78 -1.31 17.39
CA HIS A 224 -11.15 -1.30 16.87
C HIS A 224 -12.03 -2.40 17.48
N ASP A 225 -11.44 -3.37 18.20
CA ASP A 225 -12.16 -4.43 18.90
C ASP A 225 -12.54 -3.95 20.31
N ALA A 226 -13.83 -3.71 20.56
CA ALA A 226 -14.32 -3.13 21.82
C ALA A 226 -13.83 -3.89 23.06
N SER A 227 -13.94 -5.23 23.06
CA SER A 227 -13.52 -6.06 24.20
C SER A 227 -12.03 -5.93 24.51
N THR A 228 -11.21 -5.86 23.47
CA THR A 228 -9.75 -5.75 23.59
C THR A 228 -9.35 -4.33 23.99
N LYS A 229 -10.05 -3.32 23.46
CA LYS A 229 -9.88 -1.91 23.80
C LYS A 229 -10.21 -1.65 25.28
N ASP A 230 -11.30 -2.19 25.81
CA ASP A 230 -11.67 -2.04 27.22
C ASP A 230 -10.65 -2.71 28.16
N GLY A 231 -10.15 -3.88 27.77
CA GLY A 231 -9.05 -4.56 28.46
C GLY A 231 -7.78 -3.70 28.51
N LEU A 232 -7.36 -3.17 27.35
CA LEU A 232 -6.18 -2.30 27.25
C LEU A 232 -6.37 -0.99 28.02
N THR A 233 -7.55 -0.38 27.97
CA THR A 233 -7.89 0.84 28.74
C THR A 233 -7.70 0.64 30.24
N ARG A 234 -8.16 -0.50 30.78
CA ARG A 234 -7.95 -0.83 32.20
C ARG A 234 -6.48 -0.99 32.56
N VAL A 235 -5.71 -1.68 31.71
CA VAL A 235 -4.27 -1.87 31.91
C VAL A 235 -3.53 -0.53 31.87
N LEU A 236 -3.85 0.33 30.90
CA LEU A 236 -3.26 1.66 30.79
C LEU A 236 -3.56 2.50 32.04
N ARG A 237 -4.84 2.60 32.45
CA ARG A 237 -5.23 3.33 33.66
C ARG A 237 -4.52 2.81 34.90
N PHE A 238 -4.46 1.50 35.10
CA PHE A 238 -3.76 0.91 36.25
C PHE A 238 -2.26 1.22 36.21
N SER A 239 -1.63 1.12 35.03
CA SER A 239 -0.19 1.33 34.90
C SER A 239 0.27 2.77 35.15
N VAL A 240 -0.59 3.77 34.94
CA VAL A 240 -0.24 5.18 35.17
C VAL A 240 -0.49 5.64 36.61
N VAL A 241 -1.22 4.87 37.42
CA VAL A 241 -1.47 5.22 38.83
C VAL A 241 -0.16 5.19 39.61
N GLY A 242 0.24 6.33 40.15
CA GLY A 242 1.49 6.47 40.90
C GLY A 242 2.77 6.40 40.05
N ALA A 243 2.65 6.32 38.72
CA ALA A 243 3.81 6.33 37.84
C ALA A 243 4.40 7.75 37.76
N VAL A 244 5.73 7.83 37.77
CA VAL A 244 6.44 9.09 37.56
C VAL A 244 6.94 9.19 36.11
N PRO A 245 7.26 10.38 35.60
CA PRO A 245 7.76 10.54 34.23
C PRO A 245 8.99 9.67 33.89
N GLY A 246 9.84 9.39 34.88
CA GLY A 246 11.00 8.49 34.72
C GLY A 246 10.62 7.03 34.37
N ASP A 247 9.38 6.60 34.65
CA ASP A 247 8.89 5.26 34.31
C ASP A 247 8.46 5.14 32.84
N TRP A 248 8.50 6.21 32.03
CA TRP A 248 7.92 6.26 30.68
C TRP A 248 8.27 5.05 29.80
N ASP A 249 9.55 4.71 29.70
CA ASP A 249 10.01 3.59 28.87
C ASP A 249 9.54 2.24 29.43
N ARG A 250 9.50 2.09 30.76
CA ARG A 250 8.99 0.88 31.43
C ARG A 250 7.49 0.71 31.18
N LEU A 251 6.71 1.79 31.26
CA LEU A 251 5.28 1.79 30.96
C LEU A 251 5.02 1.36 29.52
N LYS A 252 5.71 1.96 28.56
CA LYS A 252 5.59 1.57 27.14
C LYS A 252 5.91 0.10 26.91
N GLU A 253 6.91 -0.44 27.60
CA GLU A 253 7.24 -1.86 27.51
C GLU A 253 6.11 -2.75 28.06
N GLN A 254 5.50 -2.37 29.19
CA GLN A 254 4.32 -3.07 29.72
C GLN A 254 3.13 -3.02 28.74
N TRP A 255 2.86 -1.85 28.18
CA TRP A 255 1.79 -1.66 27.19
C TRP A 255 2.03 -2.49 25.95
N ARG A 256 3.27 -2.53 25.46
CA ARG A 256 3.70 -3.38 24.35
C ARG A 256 3.43 -4.86 24.64
N HIS A 257 3.79 -5.36 25.82
CA HIS A 257 3.53 -6.76 26.20
C HIS A 257 2.05 -7.09 26.17
N HIS A 258 1.20 -6.22 26.73
CA HIS A 258 -0.24 -6.41 26.72
C HIS A 258 -0.80 -6.36 25.29
N CYS A 259 -0.43 -5.34 24.50
CA CYS A 259 -0.82 -5.22 23.10
C CYS A 259 -0.40 -6.44 22.28
N ALA A 260 0.79 -7.00 22.55
CA ALA A 260 1.29 -8.20 21.89
C ALA A 260 0.43 -9.43 22.22
N ALA A 261 0.08 -9.60 23.49
CA ALA A 261 -0.81 -10.68 23.95
C ALA A 261 -2.21 -10.56 23.33
N SER A 262 -2.80 -9.38 23.40
CA SER A 262 -4.10 -9.06 22.81
C SER A 262 -4.13 -9.26 21.30
N GLY A 263 -3.06 -8.85 20.59
CA GLY A 263 -2.92 -9.11 19.16
C GLY A 263 -2.80 -10.60 18.82
N ARG A 264 -2.08 -11.38 19.64
CA ARG A 264 -2.02 -12.86 19.48
C ARG A 264 -3.40 -13.49 19.68
N ALA A 265 -4.11 -13.09 20.74
CA ALA A 265 -5.46 -13.57 21.03
C ALA A 265 -6.43 -13.24 19.89
N LEU A 266 -6.44 -12.00 19.40
CA LEU A 266 -7.27 -11.61 18.26
C LEU A 266 -6.95 -12.43 17.00
N ARG A 267 -5.67 -12.64 16.69
CA ARG A 267 -5.27 -13.47 15.54
C ARG A 267 -5.72 -14.91 15.69
N ALA A 268 -5.63 -15.50 16.88
CA ALA A 268 -6.13 -16.84 17.17
C ALA A 268 -7.66 -16.91 16.97
N ARG A 269 -8.42 -15.98 17.58
CA ARG A 269 -9.89 -15.89 17.42
C ARG A 269 -10.30 -15.79 15.95
N VAL A 270 -9.69 -14.87 15.20
CA VAL A 270 -9.98 -14.68 13.77
C VAL A 270 -9.62 -15.95 12.96
N SER A 271 -8.49 -16.59 13.25
CA SER A 271 -8.08 -17.83 12.59
C SER A 271 -9.07 -18.97 12.86
N ASP A 272 -9.52 -19.12 14.10
CA ASP A 272 -10.51 -20.12 14.49
C ASP A 272 -11.86 -19.87 13.83
N GLU A 273 -12.28 -18.61 13.74
CA GLU A 273 -13.53 -18.26 13.08
C GLU A 273 -13.47 -18.50 11.57
N VAL A 274 -12.36 -18.13 10.90
CA VAL A 274 -12.10 -18.47 9.49
C VAL A 274 -12.23 -19.98 9.29
N ARG A 275 -11.64 -20.78 10.19
CA ARG A 275 -11.69 -22.25 10.14
C ARG A 275 -13.12 -22.77 10.25
N VAL A 276 -13.88 -22.31 11.25
CA VAL A 276 -15.28 -22.73 11.48
C VAL A 276 -16.16 -22.38 10.29
N VAL A 277 -16.08 -21.15 9.79
CA VAL A 277 -16.90 -20.69 8.66
C VAL A 277 -16.54 -21.44 7.37
N THR A 278 -15.25 -21.69 7.12
CA THR A 278 -14.80 -22.49 5.97
C THR A 278 -15.34 -23.92 6.02
N ALA A 279 -15.34 -24.55 7.20
CA ALA A 279 -15.87 -25.90 7.38
C ALA A 279 -17.39 -25.94 7.12
N LYS A 280 -18.15 -25.02 7.72
CA LYS A 280 -19.62 -24.89 7.49
C LYS A 280 -19.93 -24.66 6.01
N LEU A 281 -19.14 -23.83 5.33
CA LEU A 281 -19.34 -23.54 3.91
C LEU A 281 -19.12 -24.79 3.03
N ARG A 282 -18.13 -25.63 3.35
CA ARG A 282 -17.86 -26.88 2.62
C ARG A 282 -18.97 -27.91 2.84
N ILE A 283 -19.53 -28.01 4.04
CA ILE A 283 -20.69 -28.87 4.32
C ILE A 283 -21.88 -28.43 3.45
N ALA A 284 -22.20 -27.12 3.46
CA ALA A 284 -23.26 -26.56 2.64
C ALA A 284 -23.03 -26.70 1.11
N GLN A 285 -21.77 -26.81 0.66
CA GLN A 285 -21.42 -27.04 -0.75
C GLN A 285 -21.61 -28.49 -1.20
N ARG A 286 -21.61 -29.45 -0.28
CA ARG A 286 -21.66 -30.88 -0.59
C ARG A 286 -23.08 -31.46 -0.59
N THR A 287 -24.09 -30.71 -0.14
CA THR A 287 -25.47 -31.19 -0.10
C THR A 287 -26.09 -31.25 -1.52
N PRO A 288 -26.55 -32.42 -2.00
CA PRO A 288 -26.93 -32.65 -3.39
C PRO A 288 -28.26 -31.99 -3.81
N SER A 289 -29.10 -31.58 -2.85
CA SER A 289 -30.41 -30.97 -3.09
C SER A 289 -30.59 -29.73 -2.20
N PRO A 290 -29.96 -28.59 -2.53
CA PRO A 290 -29.96 -27.43 -1.64
C PRO A 290 -31.34 -26.76 -1.60
N SER A 291 -31.95 -26.73 -0.41
CA SER A 291 -33.13 -25.91 -0.15
C SER A 291 -32.80 -24.42 -0.32
N SER A 292 -33.81 -23.57 -0.49
CA SER A 292 -33.59 -22.12 -0.57
C SER A 292 -32.94 -21.52 0.69
N LEU A 293 -33.14 -22.16 1.85
CA LEU A 293 -32.50 -21.82 3.12
C LEU A 293 -31.01 -22.20 3.09
N MET A 294 -30.66 -23.37 2.55
CA MET A 294 -29.27 -23.82 2.42
C MET A 294 -28.46 -22.93 1.46
N CYS A 295 -29.08 -22.45 0.38
CA CYS A 295 -28.46 -21.48 -0.53
C CYS A 295 -28.18 -20.13 0.17
N ALA A 296 -29.13 -19.64 0.98
CA ALA A 296 -28.94 -18.39 1.75
C ALA A 296 -27.85 -18.55 2.82
N TRP A 297 -27.85 -19.68 3.53
CA TRP A 297 -26.81 -19.99 4.53
C TRP A 297 -25.42 -20.10 3.90
N LYS A 298 -25.32 -20.69 2.70
CA LYS A 298 -24.07 -20.77 1.93
C LYS A 298 -23.55 -19.39 1.51
N GLU A 299 -24.43 -18.48 1.11
CA GLU A 299 -24.05 -17.09 0.77
C GLU A 299 -23.56 -16.34 2.01
N GLU A 300 -24.31 -16.41 3.11
CA GLU A 300 -23.95 -15.79 4.40
C GLU A 300 -22.58 -16.29 4.92
N LEU A 301 -22.34 -17.60 4.87
CA LEU A 301 -21.05 -18.19 5.28
C LEU A 301 -19.92 -17.78 4.34
N SER A 302 -20.17 -17.71 3.03
CA SER A 302 -19.15 -17.28 2.06
C SER A 302 -18.69 -15.85 2.34
N GLU A 303 -19.63 -15.01 2.74
CA GLU A 303 -19.40 -13.61 2.99
C GLU A 303 -18.77 -13.32 4.35
N ARG A 304 -19.23 -14.03 5.38
CA ARG A 304 -18.56 -14.03 6.68
C ARG A 304 -17.11 -14.48 6.54
N LEU A 305 -16.85 -15.51 5.72
CA LEU A 305 -15.49 -15.94 5.42
C LEU A 305 -14.68 -14.85 4.72
N GLN A 306 -15.26 -14.15 3.75
CA GLN A 306 -14.58 -13.03 3.09
C GLN A 306 -14.23 -11.91 4.05
N ARG A 307 -15.14 -11.51 4.95
CA ARG A 307 -14.89 -10.50 5.99
C ARG A 307 -13.73 -10.92 6.89
N LEU A 308 -13.73 -12.16 7.37
CA LEU A 308 -12.68 -12.68 8.26
C LEU A 308 -11.32 -12.80 7.56
N LEU A 309 -11.29 -13.22 6.30
CA LEU A 309 -10.06 -13.27 5.50
C LEU A 309 -9.49 -11.87 5.22
N ARG A 310 -10.35 -10.88 4.93
CA ARG A 310 -9.95 -9.46 4.81
C ARG A 310 -9.44 -8.89 6.15
N ALA A 311 -10.00 -9.36 7.27
CA ALA A 311 -9.60 -8.94 8.61
C ALA A 311 -8.28 -9.56 9.06
N SER A 312 -7.93 -10.78 8.66
CA SER A 312 -6.71 -11.51 9.08
C SER A 312 -5.40 -10.96 8.45
N SER A 313 -4.37 -10.65 9.23
CA SER A 313 -3.18 -9.90 8.76
C SER A 313 -2.33 -10.57 7.66
N LEU A 314 -2.16 -11.89 7.67
CA LEU A 314 -1.38 -12.62 6.64
C LEU A 314 -2.20 -12.89 5.37
N THR A 315 -3.50 -13.12 5.53
CA THR A 315 -4.42 -13.38 4.43
C THR A 315 -4.97 -12.10 3.83
N ALA A 316 -5.03 -10.97 4.53
CA ALA A 316 -5.45 -9.71 3.94
C ALA A 316 -4.50 -9.23 2.83
N ALA A 317 -3.19 -9.46 2.97
CA ALA A 317 -2.21 -9.18 1.92
C ALA A 317 -2.28 -10.21 0.77
N ALA A 318 -2.35 -11.50 1.08
CA ALA A 318 -2.47 -12.58 0.08
C ALA A 318 -3.83 -12.60 -0.65
N TRP A 319 -4.92 -12.24 0.02
CA TRP A 319 -6.29 -12.16 -0.48
C TRP A 319 -6.52 -10.88 -1.28
N ARG A 320 -5.97 -9.72 -0.82
CA ARG A 320 -5.84 -8.51 -1.66
C ARG A 320 -5.12 -8.83 -2.97
N CYS A 321 -4.07 -9.65 -2.92
CA CYS A 321 -3.29 -10.05 -4.10
C CYS A 321 -3.92 -11.14 -4.97
N ARG A 322 -4.74 -12.04 -4.44
CA ARG A 322 -5.23 -13.21 -5.19
C ARG A 322 -6.66 -13.10 -5.72
N ARG A 323 -7.49 -12.16 -5.24
CA ARG A 323 -8.89 -12.10 -5.72
C ARG A 323 -9.66 -10.78 -5.62
N SER A 324 -9.04 -9.65 -5.25
CA SER A 324 -9.77 -8.37 -5.24
C SER A 324 -9.64 -7.62 -6.58
N PRO A 325 -10.71 -7.47 -7.38
CA PRO A 325 -10.70 -6.62 -8.57
C PRO A 325 -10.66 -5.11 -8.22
N THR A 326 -10.79 -4.74 -6.94
CA THR A 326 -11.00 -3.35 -6.49
C THR A 326 -9.85 -2.78 -5.65
N ALA A 327 -8.72 -3.49 -5.53
CA ALA A 327 -7.57 -2.98 -4.77
C ALA A 327 -6.70 -2.02 -5.61
N HIS A 328 -6.35 -0.87 -5.02
CA HIS A 328 -5.50 0.16 -5.65
C HIS A 328 -4.15 -0.42 -6.14
N PRO A 329 -3.67 -0.10 -7.35
CA PRO A 329 -2.43 -0.68 -7.91
C PRO A 329 -1.17 -0.46 -7.07
N GLU A 330 -1.06 0.66 -6.35
CA GLU A 330 0.03 0.84 -5.39
C GLU A 330 -0.14 0.00 -4.13
N VAL A 331 -1.38 -0.26 -3.69
CA VAL A 331 -1.66 -1.20 -2.59
C VAL A 331 -1.32 -2.62 -3.01
N LEU A 332 -1.55 -2.98 -4.28
CA LEU A 332 -1.12 -4.26 -4.85
C LEU A 332 0.41 -4.35 -5.02
N ARG A 333 1.09 -3.24 -5.38
CA ARG A 333 2.56 -3.17 -5.42
C ARG A 333 3.16 -3.28 -4.03
N PHE A 334 2.67 -2.52 -3.05
CA PHE A 334 3.09 -2.58 -1.64
C PHE A 334 2.74 -3.93 -1.02
N ALA A 335 1.59 -4.52 -1.32
CA ALA A 335 1.21 -5.85 -0.84
C ALA A 335 2.06 -6.96 -1.49
N ARG A 336 2.42 -6.86 -2.78
CA ARG A 336 3.40 -7.75 -3.42
C ARG A 336 4.78 -7.59 -2.78
N GLN A 337 5.20 -6.36 -2.52
CA GLN A 337 6.49 -6.07 -1.91
C GLN A 337 6.53 -6.57 -0.46
N GLU A 338 5.46 -6.39 0.32
CA GLU A 338 5.26 -6.99 1.65
C GLU A 338 5.23 -8.51 1.58
N LEU A 339 4.56 -9.14 0.60
CA LEU A 339 4.58 -10.59 0.40
C LEU A 339 5.98 -11.12 0.08
N LEU A 340 6.74 -10.41 -0.76
CA LEU A 340 8.13 -10.73 -1.09
C LEU A 340 9.06 -10.57 0.12
N TYR A 341 8.84 -9.54 0.95
CA TYR A 341 9.52 -9.39 2.25
C TYR A 341 9.03 -10.44 3.27
N THR A 342 7.80 -10.93 3.15
CA THR A 342 7.17 -11.82 4.14
C THR A 342 7.46 -13.30 3.89
N GLN A 343 7.67 -13.70 2.64
CA GLN A 343 7.91 -15.10 2.26
C GLN A 343 9.39 -15.49 2.29
N GLY A 344 10.30 -14.56 2.61
CA GLY A 344 11.70 -14.71 2.20
C GLY A 344 11.78 -14.70 0.68
N ALA A 345 12.94 -14.37 0.11
CA ALA A 345 13.13 -14.59 -1.32
C ALA A 345 12.76 -16.05 -1.65
N PRO A 346 12.03 -16.32 -2.75
CA PRO A 346 11.89 -17.69 -3.23
C PRO A 346 13.31 -18.22 -3.40
N ALA A 347 13.63 -19.34 -2.75
CA ALA A 347 14.80 -20.12 -3.11
C ALA A 347 14.63 -20.45 -4.61
N PHE A 348 15.38 -19.76 -5.46
CA PHE A 348 15.58 -20.22 -6.83
C PHE A 348 16.11 -21.64 -6.70
N THR A 349 15.45 -22.57 -7.37
CA THR A 349 15.92 -23.95 -7.50
C THR A 349 17.29 -23.92 -8.13
N ALA A 350 18.33 -24.03 -7.29
CA ALA A 350 19.67 -24.30 -7.75
C ALA A 350 19.66 -25.71 -8.35
N SER A 351 19.91 -25.79 -9.65
CA SER A 351 20.47 -27.00 -10.26
C SER A 351 21.74 -27.35 -9.49
N ALA A 352 21.87 -28.63 -9.16
CA ALA A 352 22.94 -29.18 -8.34
C ALA A 352 24.34 -28.74 -8.80
N GLY A 353 25.17 -28.34 -7.82
CA GLY A 353 26.61 -28.15 -8.00
C GLY A 353 27.10 -26.73 -7.70
N ALA A 354 27.29 -26.41 -6.41
CA ALA A 354 28.35 -25.55 -5.85
C ALA A 354 27.95 -25.04 -4.46
N THR A 355 28.77 -25.34 -3.47
CA THR A 355 28.73 -24.74 -2.13
C THR A 355 29.09 -23.25 -2.17
N SER A 356 28.10 -22.41 -2.43
CA SER A 356 28.07 -21.00 -2.03
C SER A 356 26.60 -20.59 -1.94
N GLN A 357 26.17 -19.91 -0.87
CA GLN A 357 24.79 -19.45 -0.76
C GLN A 357 24.45 -18.50 -1.93
N PRO A 358 23.55 -18.84 -2.86
CA PRO A 358 23.25 -17.98 -3.99
C PRO A 358 22.04 -17.07 -3.64
N GLY A 359 22.23 -15.75 -3.65
CA GLY A 359 21.15 -14.78 -3.87
C GLY A 359 20.71 -13.86 -2.72
N GLY A 360 21.33 -13.91 -1.54
CA GLY A 360 21.06 -12.95 -0.45
C GLY A 360 21.94 -11.71 -0.54
N ARG A 361 21.42 -10.52 -0.19
CA ARG A 361 22.26 -9.31 -0.04
C ARG A 361 23.30 -9.55 1.06
N ASN A 362 24.54 -9.12 0.85
CA ASN A 362 25.61 -9.26 1.84
C ASN A 362 25.35 -8.34 3.04
N PHE A 363 24.71 -8.87 4.08
CA PHE A 363 24.37 -8.13 5.30
C PHE A 363 25.57 -7.41 5.91
N SER A 364 26.75 -8.05 5.93
CA SER A 364 27.97 -7.47 6.50
C SER A 364 28.43 -6.23 5.71
N ALA A 365 28.43 -6.30 4.38
CA ALA A 365 28.80 -5.16 3.54
C ALA A 365 27.85 -3.96 3.75
N PHE A 366 26.54 -4.22 3.87
CA PHE A 366 25.55 -3.20 4.16
C PHE A 366 25.73 -2.61 5.56
N PHE A 367 25.93 -3.45 6.58
CA PHE A 367 26.17 -3.02 7.95
C PHE A 367 27.41 -2.12 8.06
N SER A 368 28.55 -2.57 7.53
CA SER A 368 29.80 -1.80 7.53
C SER A 368 29.66 -0.47 6.78
N HIS A 369 28.95 -0.45 5.65
CA HIS A 369 28.73 0.77 4.89
C HIS A 369 27.94 1.82 5.68
N PHE A 370 26.78 1.46 6.24
CA PHE A 370 25.94 2.42 6.97
C PHE A 370 26.52 2.78 8.34
N ARG A 371 27.21 1.86 9.01
CA ARG A 371 27.97 2.16 10.23
C ARG A 371 29.08 3.18 9.97
N GLY A 372 29.83 3.01 8.88
CA GLY A 372 30.91 3.93 8.50
C GLY A 372 30.39 5.33 8.15
N ILE A 373 29.24 5.42 7.48
CA ILE A 373 28.59 6.71 7.21
C ILE A 373 28.22 7.43 8.51
N ALA A 374 27.77 6.70 9.53
CA ALA A 374 27.32 7.28 10.79
C ALA A 374 28.46 7.76 11.72
N GLN A 375 29.72 7.44 11.42
CA GLN A 375 30.86 7.93 12.20
C GLN A 375 31.25 9.34 11.75
N SER A 376 31.65 10.18 12.71
CA SER A 376 32.17 11.51 12.45
C SER A 376 33.50 11.42 11.70
N VAL A 377 33.72 12.33 10.75
CA VAL A 377 34.95 12.39 9.96
C VAL A 377 35.78 13.62 10.30
N ILE A 378 35.17 14.59 10.99
CA ILE A 378 35.77 15.88 11.32
C ILE A 378 35.66 16.10 12.83
N LEU A 379 36.80 16.37 13.48
CA LEU A 379 36.86 16.74 14.89
C LEU A 379 37.01 18.27 14.99
N VAL A 380 35.91 18.99 14.78
CA VAL A 380 35.86 20.46 14.94
C VAL A 380 34.89 20.79 16.07
N ASP A 381 35.36 21.57 17.04
CA ASP A 381 34.58 22.01 18.19
C ASP A 381 33.52 23.06 17.80
N ARG A 382 32.37 23.02 18.45
CA ARG A 382 31.27 23.99 18.25
C ARG A 382 31.71 25.44 18.32
N ASN A 383 32.59 25.81 19.26
CA ASN A 383 33.00 27.20 19.42
C ASN A 383 33.85 27.68 18.22
N VAL A 384 34.63 26.77 17.63
CA VAL A 384 35.38 27.02 16.40
C VAL A 384 34.41 27.20 15.23
N VAL A 385 33.36 26.38 15.15
CA VAL A 385 32.32 26.53 14.13
C VAL A 385 31.61 27.88 14.28
N SER A 386 31.11 28.21 15.46
CA SER A 386 30.33 29.44 15.69
C SER A 386 31.15 30.71 15.45
N ALA A 387 32.46 30.66 15.71
CA ALA A 387 33.39 31.76 15.44
C ALA A 387 33.92 31.79 14.00
N ALA A 388 33.56 30.83 13.16
CA ALA A 388 34.07 30.76 11.80
C ALA A 388 33.62 32.01 11.01
N PRO A 389 34.54 32.73 10.32
CA PRO A 389 34.19 33.88 9.50
C PRO A 389 33.11 33.56 8.46
N PHE A 390 33.05 32.30 8.01
CA PHE A 390 32.03 31.77 7.11
C PHE A 390 30.59 31.92 7.63
N LEU A 391 30.38 31.89 8.95
CA LEU A 391 29.08 32.06 9.60
C LEU A 391 28.81 33.50 10.07
N ALA A 392 29.70 34.45 9.78
CA ALA A 392 29.51 35.84 10.17
C ALA A 392 28.38 36.52 9.37
N GLY A 393 27.60 37.38 10.04
CA GLY A 393 26.55 38.18 9.39
C GLY A 393 25.33 37.37 8.93
N LEU A 394 25.07 36.21 9.56
CA LEU A 394 23.82 35.49 9.37
C LEU A 394 22.62 36.26 9.95
N PRO A 395 21.41 36.10 9.40
CA PRO A 395 20.19 36.61 10.01
C PRO A 395 20.06 36.12 11.46
N GLN A 396 19.61 37.00 12.36
CA GLN A 396 19.45 36.67 13.77
C GLN A 396 17.99 36.33 14.10
N VAL A 397 17.77 35.37 14.99
CA VAL A 397 16.45 35.16 15.60
C VAL A 397 16.08 36.39 16.42
N SER A 398 14.84 36.87 16.28
CA SER A 398 14.35 38.00 17.06
C SER A 398 14.11 37.61 18.51
N THR A 399 14.48 38.48 19.45
CA THR A 399 14.37 38.28 20.90
C THR A 399 12.95 37.95 21.36
N GLU A 400 11.93 38.57 20.77
CA GLU A 400 10.49 38.30 21.05
C GLU A 400 10.08 36.84 20.79
N LEU A 401 10.81 36.13 19.93
CA LEU A 401 10.51 34.75 19.55
C LEU A 401 11.37 33.73 20.31
N HIS A 402 12.32 34.20 21.14
CA HIS A 402 13.16 33.34 21.99
C HIS A 402 12.33 32.62 23.05
N ASP A 403 11.43 33.34 23.71
CA ASP A 403 10.62 32.82 24.81
C ASP A 403 9.66 31.72 24.33
N GLY A 404 9.09 31.89 23.13
CA GLY A 404 8.19 30.91 22.53
C GLY A 404 8.86 29.58 22.15
N LEU A 405 10.15 29.58 21.82
CA LEU A 405 10.88 28.36 21.46
C LEU A 405 11.04 27.41 22.65
N MET A 406 11.32 27.96 23.84
CA MET A 406 11.63 27.20 25.05
C MET A 406 10.51 27.15 26.09
N ALA A 407 9.39 27.82 25.85
CA ALA A 407 8.20 27.71 26.69
C ALA A 407 7.82 26.23 26.93
N VAL A 408 7.53 25.87 28.18
CA VAL A 408 7.09 24.50 28.52
C VAL A 408 5.83 24.16 27.71
N PRO A 409 5.84 23.06 26.94
CA PRO A 409 4.72 22.74 26.06
C PRO A 409 3.48 22.36 26.87
N THR A 410 2.32 22.91 26.50
CA THR A 410 1.05 22.55 27.11
C THR A 410 0.54 21.21 26.58
N THR A 411 -0.32 20.51 27.33
CA THR A 411 -0.94 19.26 26.86
C THR A 411 -1.68 19.45 25.54
N ASP A 412 -2.35 20.59 25.35
CA ASP A 412 -3.04 20.93 24.10
C ASP A 412 -2.07 21.11 22.93
N GLU A 413 -0.94 21.81 23.13
CA GLU A 413 0.08 21.98 22.10
C GLU A 413 0.66 20.62 21.66
N ILE A 414 0.91 19.73 22.62
CA ILE A 414 1.40 18.37 22.35
C ILE A 414 0.34 17.56 21.59
N LYS A 415 -0.94 17.69 21.97
CA LYS A 415 -2.04 17.01 21.28
C LYS A 415 -2.21 17.52 19.85
N GLU A 416 -2.10 18.82 19.61
CA GLU A 416 -2.13 19.39 18.28
C GLU A 416 -0.95 18.92 17.41
N ALA A 417 0.23 18.73 18.01
CA ALA A 417 1.36 18.13 17.32
C ALA A 417 1.04 16.67 16.92
N LEU A 418 0.49 15.88 17.84
CA LEU A 418 0.05 14.50 17.60
C LEU A 418 -1.04 14.40 16.52
N ASP A 419 -2.06 15.25 16.55
CA ASP A 419 -3.17 15.26 15.59
C ASP A 419 -2.72 15.60 14.17
N SER A 420 -1.65 16.40 14.04
CA SER A 420 -1.05 16.73 12.75
C SER A 420 -0.21 15.59 12.15
N MET A 421 0.00 14.48 12.87
CA MET A 421 0.80 13.35 12.40
C MET A 421 0.00 12.41 11.48
N LYS A 422 0.70 11.81 10.53
CA LYS A 422 0.11 10.87 9.57
C LYS A 422 -0.14 9.49 10.21
N ARG A 423 -1.40 9.05 10.21
CA ARG A 423 -1.82 7.67 10.53
C ARG A 423 -1.31 6.66 9.51
N GLY A 424 -1.12 5.41 9.93
CA GLY A 424 -0.65 4.31 9.09
C GLY A 424 0.86 4.29 8.83
N SER A 425 1.62 5.19 9.48
CA SER A 425 3.08 5.22 9.39
C SER A 425 3.71 4.05 10.17
N ALA A 426 4.92 3.66 9.80
CA ALA A 426 5.64 2.61 10.52
C ALA A 426 6.17 3.15 11.88
N PRO A 427 5.94 2.42 12.99
CA PRO A 427 6.45 2.80 14.30
C PRO A 427 7.97 2.55 14.41
N GLY A 428 8.57 3.08 15.47
CA GLY A 428 9.97 2.84 15.81
C GLY A 428 10.20 1.48 16.50
N PRO A 429 11.36 1.31 17.16
CA PRO A 429 11.72 0.10 17.91
C PRO A 429 10.68 -0.38 18.92
N ASP A 430 9.93 0.52 19.56
CA ASP A 430 8.89 0.18 20.54
C ASP A 430 7.66 -0.49 19.92
N GLY A 431 7.42 -0.28 18.62
CA GLY A 431 6.29 -0.84 17.88
C GLY A 431 4.95 -0.15 18.13
N LEU A 432 4.91 0.96 18.88
CA LEU A 432 3.70 1.73 19.18
C LEU A 432 3.46 2.84 18.13
N PRO A 433 2.40 2.74 17.31
CA PRO A 433 2.13 3.71 16.24
C PRO A 433 1.36 4.93 16.75
N VAL A 434 1.26 5.97 15.91
CA VAL A 434 0.51 7.21 16.21
C VAL A 434 -0.94 6.94 16.65
N GLU A 435 -1.58 5.93 16.04
CA GLU A 435 -2.94 5.52 16.37
C GLU A 435 -3.13 5.10 17.82
N PHE A 436 -2.10 4.50 18.45
CA PHE A 436 -2.16 4.14 19.86
C PHE A 436 -2.26 5.38 20.74
N TYR A 437 -1.42 6.38 20.49
CA TYR A 437 -1.41 7.63 21.26
C TYR A 437 -2.68 8.46 21.03
N LEU A 438 -3.21 8.46 19.81
CA LEU A 438 -4.47 9.14 19.48
C LEU A 438 -5.67 8.49 20.18
N GLU A 439 -5.68 7.16 20.28
CA GLU A 439 -6.79 6.42 20.88
C GLU A 439 -6.84 6.56 22.41
N PHE A 440 -5.68 6.61 23.06
CA PHE A 440 -5.57 6.61 24.52
C PHE A 440 -5.03 7.93 25.08
N TRP A 441 -5.18 9.03 24.35
CA TRP A 441 -4.62 10.33 24.73
C TRP A 441 -5.08 10.78 26.12
N ASP A 442 -6.34 10.55 26.48
CA ASP A 442 -6.88 10.99 27.78
C ASP A 442 -6.20 10.30 28.98
N ILE A 443 -5.53 9.17 28.75
CA ILE A 443 -4.80 8.40 29.78
C ILE A 443 -3.30 8.65 29.68
N VAL A 444 -2.75 8.60 28.46
CA VAL A 444 -1.31 8.67 28.19
C VAL A 444 -0.81 10.12 28.14
N GLY A 445 -1.65 11.05 27.69
CA GLY A 445 -1.34 12.46 27.49
C GLY A 445 -0.86 13.19 28.73
N PRO A 446 -1.50 13.05 29.91
CA PRO A 446 -1.05 13.71 31.14
C PRO A 446 0.39 13.34 31.54
N ILE A 447 0.69 12.04 31.63
CA ILE A 447 2.05 11.59 31.98
C ILE A 447 3.07 11.94 30.89
N PHE A 448 2.68 11.83 29.61
CA PHE A 448 3.56 12.22 28.51
C PHE A 448 3.85 13.73 28.49
N SER A 449 2.90 14.56 28.92
CA SER A 449 3.11 16.01 29.06
C SER A 449 4.16 16.32 30.13
N GLU A 450 4.13 15.63 31.27
CA GLU A 450 5.17 15.77 32.29
C GLU A 450 6.53 15.27 31.81
N VAL A 451 6.58 14.19 31.01
CA VAL A 451 7.83 13.73 30.36
C VAL A 451 8.41 14.83 29.47
N LEU A 452 7.58 15.44 28.61
CA LEU A 452 8.06 16.52 27.73
C LEU A 452 8.43 17.78 28.50
N LYS A 453 7.72 18.11 29.59
CA LYS A 453 8.11 19.20 30.49
C LYS A 453 9.52 19.00 31.04
N ILE A 454 9.85 17.82 31.56
CA ILE A 454 11.20 17.47 32.02
C ILE A 454 12.23 17.60 30.90
N CYS A 455 11.90 17.16 29.67
CA CYS A 455 12.79 17.35 28.53
C CYS A 455 13.12 18.83 28.27
N PHE A 456 12.17 19.76 28.50
CA PHE A 456 12.38 21.20 28.28
C PHE A 456 13.02 21.91 29.49
N THR A 457 12.73 21.48 30.72
CA THR A 457 13.23 22.15 31.94
C THR A 457 14.54 21.58 32.45
N GLU A 458 14.72 20.27 32.38
CA GLU A 458 15.87 19.56 32.96
C GLU A 458 16.77 18.93 31.88
N LEU A 459 16.34 18.94 30.61
CA LEU A 459 17.06 18.34 29.49
C LEU A 459 17.29 16.83 29.64
N VAL A 460 16.44 16.15 30.42
CA VAL A 460 16.48 14.69 30.59
C VAL A 460 15.49 14.03 29.63
N PHE A 461 15.98 13.09 28.82
CA PHE A 461 15.21 12.43 27.76
C PHE A 461 15.04 10.93 28.04
N PRO A 462 13.89 10.34 27.67
CA PRO A 462 13.72 8.90 27.69
C PRO A 462 14.78 8.20 26.82
N GLU A 463 15.31 7.09 27.31
CA GLU A 463 16.33 6.31 26.59
C GLU A 463 15.82 5.81 25.24
N SER A 464 14.52 5.51 25.16
CA SER A 464 13.89 5.12 23.89
C SER A 464 13.87 6.22 22.83
N PHE A 465 14.08 7.51 23.17
CA PHE A 465 14.20 8.60 22.20
C PHE A 465 15.55 8.59 21.47
N LYS A 466 16.56 7.99 22.10
CA LYS A 466 17.94 7.90 21.58
C LYS A 466 18.14 6.74 20.61
N ARG A 467 17.16 5.83 20.50
CA ARG A 467 17.28 4.59 19.71
C ARG A 467 16.48 4.67 18.41
N GLY A 468 17.13 4.30 17.30
CA GLY A 468 16.52 4.19 15.98
C GLY A 468 16.68 2.81 15.35
N ARG A 469 15.79 2.48 14.40
CA ARG A 469 15.97 1.32 13.51
C ARG A 469 16.04 1.77 12.06
N ILE A 470 17.15 1.54 11.40
CA ILE A 470 17.35 1.85 9.98
C ILE A 470 16.75 0.73 9.13
N VAL A 471 15.83 1.10 8.24
CA VAL A 471 15.29 0.25 7.16
C VAL A 471 15.71 0.82 5.81
N LEU A 472 15.96 -0.06 4.84
CA LEU A 472 16.50 0.36 3.54
C LEU A 472 15.41 0.39 2.45
N ILE A 473 15.29 1.53 1.76
CA ILE A 473 14.42 1.70 0.60
C ILE A 473 15.27 1.80 -0.68
N PRO A 474 15.01 1.00 -1.73
CA PRO A 474 15.83 1.04 -2.94
C PRO A 474 15.61 2.35 -3.70
N LYS A 475 16.69 2.99 -4.18
CA LYS A 475 16.61 4.21 -5.02
C LYS A 475 16.06 3.92 -6.42
N LYS A 476 16.34 2.74 -6.96
CA LYS A 476 16.00 2.31 -8.33
C LYS A 476 15.40 0.89 -8.33
N SER A 477 14.78 0.52 -9.45
CA SER A 477 14.28 -0.83 -9.73
C SER A 477 14.91 -1.33 -11.04
N PRO A 478 15.40 -2.58 -11.16
CA PRO A 478 15.42 -3.64 -10.14
C PRO A 478 16.31 -3.31 -8.93
N MET A 479 16.14 -4.05 -7.83
CA MET A 479 16.86 -3.81 -6.57
C MET A 479 18.36 -4.10 -6.74
N SER A 480 19.19 -3.13 -6.36
CA SER A 480 20.66 -3.21 -6.46
C SER A 480 21.28 -3.98 -5.29
N THR A 481 22.38 -4.68 -5.55
CA THR A 481 23.22 -5.31 -4.52
C THR A 481 24.20 -4.33 -3.86
N CYS A 482 24.39 -3.13 -4.45
CA CYS A 482 25.28 -2.10 -3.93
C CYS A 482 24.60 -1.30 -2.80
N PRO A 483 25.19 -1.18 -1.59
CA PRO A 483 24.63 -0.40 -0.48
C PRO A 483 24.36 1.07 -0.82
N ALA A 484 25.18 1.69 -1.68
CA ALA A 484 25.05 3.10 -2.05
C ALA A 484 23.75 3.42 -2.83
N ASP A 485 23.12 2.40 -3.42
CA ASP A 485 21.85 2.51 -4.15
C ASP A 485 20.61 2.43 -3.24
N TRP A 486 20.81 2.38 -1.91
CA TRP A 486 19.74 2.34 -0.93
C TRP A 486 19.65 3.65 -0.15
N ARG A 487 18.43 4.01 0.25
CA ARG A 487 18.16 5.10 1.19
C ARG A 487 17.94 4.51 2.58
N PRO A 488 18.75 4.91 3.59
CA PRO A 488 18.49 4.53 4.97
C PRO A 488 17.36 5.40 5.53
N ILE A 489 16.29 4.77 6.00
CA ILE A 489 15.21 5.45 6.73
C ILE A 489 15.26 4.99 8.18
N THR A 490 15.48 5.92 9.10
CA THR A 490 15.48 5.67 10.53
C THR A 490 14.04 5.72 11.05
N LEU A 491 13.52 4.55 11.42
CA LEU A 491 12.26 4.41 12.15
C LEU A 491 12.49 4.83 13.60
N LEU A 492 11.93 5.98 13.96
CA LEU A 492 11.93 6.52 15.32
C LEU A 492 10.56 6.29 15.99
N ASN A 493 10.56 6.18 17.32
CA ASN A 493 9.34 5.97 18.10
C ASN A 493 8.36 7.14 17.92
N SER A 494 7.06 6.86 18.03
CA SER A 494 6.02 7.83 17.69
C SER A 494 5.99 9.00 18.68
N ASP A 495 6.27 8.75 19.96
CA ASP A 495 6.41 9.75 21.02
C ASP A 495 7.55 10.74 20.78
N TYR A 496 8.75 10.26 20.42
CA TYR A 496 9.85 11.13 19.98
C TYR A 496 9.41 11.99 18.78
N LYS A 497 8.67 11.40 17.83
CA LYS A 497 8.17 12.14 16.67
C LYS A 497 7.15 13.20 17.04
N VAL A 498 6.38 13.04 18.14
CA VAL A 498 5.50 14.10 18.66
C VAL A 498 6.33 15.29 19.12
N LEU A 499 7.36 15.07 19.94
CA LEU A 499 8.30 16.13 20.36
C LEU A 499 8.92 16.84 19.13
N ALA A 500 9.47 16.07 18.19
CA ALA A 500 10.07 16.63 16.97
C ALA A 500 9.04 17.43 16.14
N LYS A 501 7.77 16.99 16.12
CA LYS A 501 6.69 17.68 15.40
C LYS A 501 6.28 18.99 16.11
N LEU A 502 6.30 19.02 17.43
CA LEU A 502 6.09 20.23 18.23
C LEU A 502 7.18 21.27 17.92
N LEU A 503 8.46 20.88 17.95
CA LEU A 503 9.57 21.76 17.60
C LEU A 503 9.48 22.28 16.16
N VAL A 504 9.05 21.43 15.20
CA VAL A 504 8.78 21.85 13.82
C VAL A 504 7.73 22.95 13.76
N ARG A 505 6.65 22.87 14.55
CA ARG A 505 5.60 23.88 14.57
C ARG A 505 6.14 25.23 15.03
N ARG A 506 6.92 25.24 16.11
CA ARG A 506 7.56 26.46 16.65
C ARG A 506 8.57 27.05 15.66
N LEU A 507 9.47 26.23 15.11
CA LEU A 507 10.49 26.69 14.15
C LEU A 507 9.93 27.21 12.83
N ARG A 508 8.81 26.64 12.33
CA ARG A 508 8.24 27.05 11.03
C ARG A 508 7.86 28.52 10.95
N ALA A 509 7.54 29.15 12.08
CA ALA A 509 7.25 30.58 12.15
C ALA A 509 8.51 31.44 11.92
N LEU A 510 9.70 30.93 12.25
CA LEU A 510 10.98 31.65 12.15
C LEU A 510 11.64 31.49 10.79
N LEU A 511 11.44 30.35 10.12
CA LEU A 511 12.15 30.06 8.88
C LEU A 511 12.05 31.12 7.77
N PRO A 512 10.91 31.82 7.56
CA PRO A 512 10.83 32.84 6.52
C PRO A 512 11.78 34.03 6.72
N SER A 513 12.15 34.38 7.96
CA SER A 513 13.08 35.47 8.27
C SER A 513 14.55 35.02 8.27
N LEU A 514 14.81 33.75 8.58
CA LEU A 514 16.17 33.20 8.64
C LEU A 514 16.69 32.69 7.29
N ILE A 515 15.79 32.21 6.43
CA ILE A 515 16.15 31.56 5.16
C ILE A 515 15.90 32.51 3.99
N SER A 516 16.95 32.80 3.22
CA SER A 516 16.88 33.66 2.03
C SER A 516 15.92 33.12 0.97
N CYS A 517 15.50 33.97 0.03
CA CYS A 517 14.57 33.59 -1.04
C CYS A 517 15.12 32.50 -2.01
N HIS A 518 16.41 32.16 -1.90
CA HIS A 518 17.09 31.20 -2.76
C HIS A 518 16.82 29.74 -2.38
N GLN A 519 16.41 29.47 -1.13
CA GLN A 519 16.03 28.14 -0.66
C GLN A 519 14.50 28.03 -0.54
N VAL A 520 13.91 27.06 -1.24
CA VAL A 520 12.44 26.92 -1.31
C VAL A 520 11.92 25.73 -0.48
N CYS A 521 12.76 24.74 -0.19
CA CYS A 521 12.31 23.52 0.47
C CYS A 521 11.90 23.76 1.93
N SER A 522 10.78 23.16 2.34
CA SER A 522 10.26 23.16 3.71
C SER A 522 9.91 24.54 4.30
N ILE A 523 9.94 25.61 3.51
CA ILE A 523 9.54 26.96 3.93
C ILE A 523 8.06 27.21 3.62
N PRO A 524 7.24 27.63 4.60
CA PRO A 524 5.84 27.97 4.35
C PRO A 524 5.68 29.01 3.24
N GLY A 525 4.71 28.79 2.35
CA GLY A 525 4.38 29.73 1.26
C GLY A 525 5.33 29.70 0.05
N ARG A 526 6.41 28.91 0.06
CA ARG A 526 7.31 28.75 -1.08
C ARG A 526 6.97 27.48 -1.87
N GLU A 527 6.98 27.56 -3.20
CA GLU A 527 6.60 26.46 -4.10
C GLU A 527 7.77 26.04 -4.99
N ILE A 528 8.03 24.74 -5.12
CA ILE A 528 9.12 24.18 -5.95
C ILE A 528 9.11 24.70 -7.40
N HIS A 529 7.93 24.96 -7.95
CA HIS A 529 7.75 25.44 -9.32
C HIS A 529 8.28 26.86 -9.56
N SER A 530 8.47 27.66 -8.50
CA SER A 530 9.09 28.97 -8.63
C SER A 530 10.55 28.84 -9.10
N LEU A 531 11.30 27.86 -8.58
CA LEU A 531 12.68 27.59 -8.99
C LEU A 531 12.76 27.13 -10.45
N SER A 532 11.89 26.21 -10.87
CA SER A 532 11.83 25.81 -12.28
C SER A 532 11.45 26.98 -13.20
N SER A 533 10.64 27.94 -12.70
CA SER A 533 10.32 29.16 -13.44
C SER A 533 11.52 30.10 -13.54
N VAL A 534 12.33 30.24 -12.48
CA VAL A 534 13.63 30.95 -12.53
C VAL A 534 14.50 30.36 -13.64
N THR A 535 14.73 29.05 -13.64
CA THR A 535 15.57 28.38 -14.64
C THR A 535 15.03 28.57 -16.05
N ARG A 536 13.72 28.35 -16.29
CA ARG A 536 13.11 28.58 -17.61
C ARG A 536 13.32 30.01 -18.09
N ASP A 537 13.02 30.98 -17.24
CA ASP A 537 12.94 32.38 -17.65
C ASP A 537 14.32 33.02 -17.75
N ILE A 538 15.28 32.65 -16.90
CA ILE A 538 16.66 33.14 -17.02
C ILE A 538 17.31 32.61 -18.30
N LEU A 539 17.11 31.33 -18.66
CA LEU A 539 17.63 30.78 -19.91
C LEU A 539 17.03 31.52 -21.12
N ALA A 540 15.72 31.75 -21.12
CA ALA A 540 15.05 32.53 -22.17
C ALA A 540 15.55 33.97 -22.25
N TYR A 541 15.82 34.60 -21.10
CA TYR A 541 16.33 35.97 -21.03
C TYR A 541 17.76 36.07 -21.58
N THR A 542 18.63 35.17 -21.13
CA THR A 542 20.03 35.07 -21.55
C THR A 542 20.14 34.81 -23.05
N LEU A 543 19.29 33.93 -23.62
CA LEU A 543 19.21 33.70 -25.07
C LEU A 543 18.79 34.95 -25.85
N ARG A 544 17.78 35.69 -25.39
CA ARG A 544 17.34 36.95 -26.04
C ARG A 544 18.42 38.02 -26.01
N ARG A 545 19.21 38.08 -24.93
CA ARG A 545 20.32 39.03 -24.76
C ARG A 545 21.62 38.58 -25.43
N ARG A 546 21.69 37.33 -25.93
CA ARG A 546 22.96 36.70 -26.37
C ARG A 546 24.06 36.79 -25.31
N ALA A 547 23.67 36.77 -24.04
CA ALA A 547 24.59 36.82 -22.92
C ALA A 547 25.16 35.42 -22.67
N GLN A 548 26.44 35.29 -22.35
CA GLN A 548 27.04 33.99 -22.05
C GLN A 548 26.99 33.68 -20.55
N GLY A 549 27.02 32.39 -20.20
CA GLY A 549 27.19 31.94 -18.82
C GLY A 549 27.09 30.44 -18.67
N LEU A 550 26.99 29.97 -17.42
CA LEU A 550 26.92 28.56 -17.04
C LEU A 550 25.68 28.31 -16.19
N LEU A 551 25.00 27.19 -16.49
CA LEU A 551 24.06 26.56 -15.58
C LEU A 551 24.73 25.34 -14.99
N VAL A 552 24.77 25.25 -13.65
CA VAL A 552 25.45 24.16 -12.93
C VAL A 552 24.47 23.52 -11.96
N SER A 553 24.42 22.20 -11.92
CA SER A 553 23.72 21.42 -10.90
C SER A 553 24.75 20.77 -10.00
N LEU A 554 24.71 21.08 -8.70
CA LEU A 554 25.54 20.44 -7.69
C LEU A 554 24.70 19.37 -6.96
N ASP A 555 25.23 18.15 -6.88
CA ASP A 555 24.66 17.02 -6.14
C ASP A 555 25.55 16.75 -4.92
N GLN A 556 24.97 16.73 -3.72
CA GLN A 556 25.72 16.39 -2.51
C GLN A 556 25.71 14.87 -2.26
N GLU A 557 26.84 14.34 -1.80
CA GLU A 557 26.91 12.95 -1.36
C GLU A 557 26.16 12.76 -0.04
N LYS A 558 25.08 11.97 -0.09
CA LYS A 558 24.36 11.52 1.12
C LYS A 558 24.08 12.68 2.09
N ALA A 559 23.57 13.80 1.57
CA ALA A 559 23.52 15.10 2.25
C ALA A 559 23.01 15.04 3.70
N PHE A 560 21.94 14.29 3.96
CA PHE A 560 21.37 14.15 5.30
C PHE A 560 22.29 13.38 6.26
N ASP A 561 23.08 12.44 5.76
CA ASP A 561 23.90 11.54 6.57
C ASP A 561 25.27 12.12 6.92
N PHE A 562 25.71 13.20 6.25
CA PHE A 562 27.09 13.70 6.34
C PHE A 562 27.25 14.94 7.25
N LEU A 563 26.17 15.62 7.62
CA LEU A 563 26.24 16.81 8.47
C LEU A 563 26.78 16.49 9.88
N GLU A 564 27.89 17.10 10.26
CA GLU A 564 28.46 16.97 11.61
C GLU A 564 27.54 17.60 12.66
N HIS A 565 27.39 16.94 13.82
CA HIS A 565 26.50 17.44 14.87
C HIS A 565 27.00 18.74 15.50
N GLU A 566 28.32 18.86 15.73
CA GLU A 566 28.92 20.09 16.25
C GLU A 566 28.73 21.27 15.28
N TYR A 567 28.69 21.02 13.96
CA TYR A 567 28.33 22.04 12.99
C TYR A 567 26.89 22.53 13.16
N ILE A 568 25.94 21.61 13.36
CA ILE A 568 24.54 21.97 13.59
C ILE A 568 24.43 22.87 14.82
N TYR A 569 25.13 22.56 15.92
CA TYR A 569 25.08 23.35 17.14
C TYR A 569 25.71 24.74 16.97
N GLY A 570 26.90 24.82 16.38
CA GLY A 570 27.59 26.10 16.15
C GLY A 570 26.85 26.98 15.13
N MET A 571 26.18 26.37 14.14
CA MET A 571 25.31 27.08 13.21
C MET A 571 24.09 27.67 13.91
N LEU A 572 23.43 26.92 14.80
CA LEU A 572 22.29 27.46 15.55
C LEU A 572 22.69 28.65 16.44
N ASP A 573 23.89 28.62 17.03
CA ASP A 573 24.42 29.79 17.76
C ASP A 573 24.63 30.99 16.85
N ALA A 574 25.19 30.77 15.66
CA ALA A 574 25.47 31.85 14.72
C ALA A 574 24.18 32.50 14.16
N PHE A 575 23.07 31.77 14.11
CA PHE A 575 21.73 32.30 13.84
C PHE A 575 21.09 33.00 15.06
N GLY A 576 21.73 32.97 16.23
CA GLY A 576 21.23 33.62 17.45
C GLY A 576 20.13 32.84 18.17
N PHE A 577 20.04 31.51 17.98
CA PHE A 577 19.08 30.71 18.75
C PHE A 577 19.43 30.73 20.26
N PRO A 578 18.43 30.69 21.16
CA PRO A 578 18.69 30.64 22.59
C PRO A 578 19.58 29.45 22.97
N ALA A 579 20.55 29.67 23.87
CA ALA A 579 21.48 28.63 24.29
C ALA A 579 20.76 27.38 24.83
N SER A 580 19.65 27.57 25.54
CA SER A 580 18.78 26.49 26.03
C SER A 580 18.14 25.67 24.90
N PHE A 581 17.76 26.29 23.79
CA PHE A 581 17.28 25.60 22.60
C PHE A 581 18.38 24.79 21.93
N VAL A 582 19.59 25.35 21.82
CA VAL A 582 20.74 24.62 21.27
C VAL A 582 21.09 23.40 22.13
N LEU A 583 21.05 23.55 23.46
CA LEU A 583 21.22 22.44 24.40
C LEU A 583 20.13 21.38 24.26
N LEU A 584 18.86 21.77 24.08
CA LEU A 584 17.76 20.84 23.81
C LEU A 584 18.03 19.98 22.56
N ILE A 585 18.44 20.62 21.46
CA ILE A 585 18.79 19.91 20.22
C ILE A 585 20.01 19.00 20.44
N LYS A 586 21.01 19.48 21.18
CA LYS A 586 22.20 18.69 21.53
C LYS A 586 21.85 17.43 22.30
N GLU A 587 21.01 17.52 23.33
CA GLU A 587 20.56 16.35 24.10
C GLU A 587 19.71 15.38 23.27
N MET A 588 18.89 15.89 22.34
CA MET A 588 18.16 15.03 21.42
C MET A 588 19.07 14.16 20.52
N TYR A 589 20.30 14.61 20.27
CA TYR A 589 21.31 13.95 19.44
C TYR A 589 22.44 13.30 20.27
N ARG A 590 22.42 13.44 21.60
CA ARG A 590 23.42 12.88 22.50
C ARG A 590 23.24 11.37 22.65
N ASP A 591 24.34 10.63 22.51
CA ASP A 591 24.42 9.17 22.67
C ASP A 591 23.36 8.40 21.85
N ILE A 592 23.01 8.93 20.68
CA ILE A 592 22.05 8.25 19.80
C ILE A 592 22.68 7.03 19.14
N SER A 593 21.89 5.96 19.03
CA SER A 593 22.31 4.71 18.41
C SER A 593 21.24 4.18 17.45
N SER A 594 21.67 3.38 16.47
CA SER A 594 20.78 2.75 15.51
C SER A 594 21.14 1.30 15.23
N THR A 595 20.12 0.49 14.92
CA THR A 595 20.27 -0.87 14.37
C THR A 595 19.95 -0.86 12.87
N LEU A 596 20.60 -1.72 12.09
CA LEU A 596 20.25 -1.95 10.68
C LEU A 596 19.33 -3.16 10.56
N PHE A 597 18.16 -2.98 9.97
CA PHE A 597 17.22 -4.05 9.66
C PHE A 597 17.20 -4.35 8.16
N LEU A 598 17.67 -5.53 7.77
CA LEU A 598 17.83 -5.96 6.39
C LEU A 598 17.48 -7.45 6.23
N ASP A 599 16.60 -7.78 5.30
CA ASP A 599 16.21 -9.17 4.97
C ASP A 599 15.79 -10.00 6.20
N GLY A 600 15.07 -9.37 7.13
CA GLY A 600 14.58 -10.01 8.36
C GLY A 600 15.63 -10.14 9.47
N ARG A 601 16.86 -9.67 9.23
CA ARG A 601 17.94 -9.64 10.22
C ARG A 601 18.11 -8.24 10.78
N GLU A 602 18.32 -8.14 12.09
CA GLU A 602 18.66 -6.91 12.78
C GLU A 602 20.15 -6.97 13.20
N SER A 603 20.89 -5.88 13.02
CA SER A 603 22.29 -5.80 13.44
C SER A 603 22.41 -5.51 14.93
N THR A 604 23.63 -5.57 15.46
CA THR A 604 23.98 -4.88 16.69
C THR A 604 23.79 -3.37 16.54
N ALA A 605 23.54 -2.68 17.64
CA ALA A 605 23.46 -1.23 17.66
C ALA A 605 24.85 -0.63 17.37
N PHE A 606 24.85 0.52 16.69
CA PHE A 606 26.04 1.35 16.52
C PHE A 606 25.69 2.82 16.74
N ASP A 607 26.67 3.58 17.23
CA ASP A 607 26.50 5.00 17.51
C ASP A 607 26.36 5.80 16.23
N VAL A 608 25.50 6.81 16.27
CA VAL A 608 25.31 7.77 15.18
C VAL A 608 25.92 9.10 15.63
N ARG A 609 27.13 9.39 15.14
CA ARG A 609 27.97 10.53 15.54
C ARG A 609 27.86 11.72 14.58
N ARG A 610 27.25 11.51 13.40
CA ARG A 610 26.92 12.57 12.44
C ARG A 610 25.64 12.24 11.67
N GLY A 611 25.18 13.22 10.90
CA GLY A 611 23.98 13.18 10.08
C GLY A 611 22.73 13.53 10.86
N VAL A 612 21.74 14.06 10.15
CA VAL A 612 20.37 14.23 10.64
C VAL A 612 19.57 12.95 10.40
N ARG A 613 18.74 12.56 11.38
CA ARG A 613 17.99 11.28 11.30
C ARG A 613 16.95 11.30 10.19
N GLN A 614 17.15 10.53 9.12
CA GLN A 614 16.21 10.43 7.99
C GLN A 614 14.90 9.75 8.41
N GLY A 615 13.84 10.52 8.60
CA GLY A 615 12.55 10.02 9.14
C GLY A 615 12.09 10.75 10.40
N CYS A 616 12.94 11.59 10.98
CA CYS A 616 12.57 12.57 12.00
C CYS A 616 11.86 13.78 11.34
N PRO A 617 10.72 14.26 11.88
CA PRO A 617 10.04 15.46 11.38
C PRO A 617 10.90 16.74 11.38
N LEU A 618 11.82 16.87 12.34
CA LEU A 618 12.65 18.06 12.56
C LEU A 618 13.86 18.13 11.62
N SER A 619 14.42 16.98 11.24
CA SER A 619 15.64 16.88 10.43
C SER A 619 15.64 17.73 9.14
N PRO A 620 14.56 17.80 8.34
CA PRO A 620 14.55 18.63 7.14
C PRO A 620 14.76 20.12 7.40
N LEU A 621 14.27 20.65 8.54
CA LEU A 621 14.43 22.06 8.88
C LEU A 621 15.87 22.36 9.34
N LEU A 622 16.45 21.46 10.15
CA LEU A 622 17.85 21.56 10.55
C LEU A 622 18.79 21.48 9.33
N PHE A 623 18.49 20.60 8.36
CA PHE A 623 19.26 20.51 7.12
C PHE A 623 19.17 21.80 6.30
N VAL A 624 17.97 22.38 6.16
CA VAL A 624 17.77 23.63 5.42
C VAL A 624 18.52 24.80 6.08
N LEU A 625 18.49 24.90 7.41
CA LEU A 625 19.28 25.89 8.17
C LEU A 625 20.79 25.65 7.98
N ALA A 626 21.24 24.40 8.03
CA ALA A 626 22.65 24.03 7.85
C ALA A 626 23.18 24.39 6.46
N LEU A 627 22.36 24.33 5.40
CA LEU A 627 22.78 24.69 4.05
C LEU A 627 22.78 26.20 3.79
N GLU A 628 21.97 26.98 4.52
CA GLU A 628 21.76 28.40 4.27
C GLU A 628 23.05 29.26 4.30
N PRO A 629 24.00 29.06 5.24
CA PRO A 629 25.26 29.80 5.23
C PRO A 629 26.04 29.67 3.91
N PHE A 630 26.06 28.49 3.30
CA PHE A 630 26.66 28.31 1.97
C PHE A 630 25.95 29.11 0.88
N LEU A 631 24.62 29.12 0.88
CA LEU A 631 23.84 29.89 -0.10
C LEU A 631 24.07 31.40 0.05
N LEU A 632 24.16 31.90 1.29
CA LEU A 632 24.46 33.29 1.57
C LEU A 632 25.89 33.67 1.19
N ALA A 633 26.87 32.82 1.51
CA ALA A 633 28.28 33.03 1.15
C ALA A 633 28.44 33.16 -0.37
N VAL A 634 27.85 32.25 -1.15
CA VAL A 634 27.86 32.32 -2.62
C VAL A 634 27.21 33.61 -3.14
N ASN A 635 26.13 34.07 -2.52
CA ASN A 635 25.44 35.27 -2.96
C ASN A 635 26.20 36.57 -2.61
N ARG A 636 26.92 36.60 -1.49
CA ARG A 636 27.66 37.77 -0.99
C ARG A 636 29.09 37.87 -1.55
N HIS A 637 29.62 36.79 -2.11
CA HIS A 637 31.00 36.74 -2.58
C HIS A 637 31.24 37.69 -3.77
N SER A 638 32.21 38.60 -3.63
CA SER A 638 32.51 39.65 -4.62
C SER A 638 33.00 39.09 -5.97
N PHE A 639 33.70 37.96 -5.97
CA PHE A 639 34.21 37.33 -7.18
C PHE A 639 33.27 36.31 -7.84
N ILE A 640 32.12 35.99 -7.21
CA ILE A 640 31.12 35.10 -7.81
C ILE A 640 30.11 35.95 -8.57
N ARG A 641 30.18 35.92 -9.90
CA ARG A 641 29.28 36.65 -10.78
C ARG A 641 28.13 35.76 -11.23
N GLY A 642 26.90 36.22 -11.00
CA GLY A 642 25.69 35.51 -11.38
C GLY A 642 25.19 35.85 -12.80
N LEU A 643 24.14 35.19 -13.24
CA LEU A 643 23.40 35.61 -14.44
C LEU A 643 22.53 36.85 -14.13
N ALA A 644 22.71 37.90 -14.94
CA ALA A 644 22.03 39.17 -14.73
C ALA A 644 20.50 39.04 -14.79
N LEU A 645 19.81 39.64 -13.81
CA LEU A 645 18.36 39.80 -13.84
C LEU A 645 17.99 41.15 -14.46
N PRO A 646 16.82 41.27 -15.11
CA PRO A 646 16.34 42.54 -15.63
C PRO A 646 16.14 43.57 -14.50
N GLY A 647 16.96 44.63 -14.47
CA GLY A 647 16.79 45.77 -13.55
C GLY A 647 16.99 45.42 -12.07
N SER A 648 17.74 44.36 -11.79
CA SER A 648 18.01 43.86 -10.43
C SER A 648 19.39 43.21 -10.39
N GLU A 649 19.88 42.92 -9.19
CA GLU A 649 21.08 42.11 -9.00
C GLU A 649 20.97 40.73 -9.67
N ALA A 650 22.11 40.17 -10.04
CA ALA A 650 22.20 38.87 -10.68
C ALA A 650 21.76 37.72 -9.76
N VAL A 651 21.14 36.69 -10.34
CA VAL A 651 20.89 35.42 -9.64
C VAL A 651 22.15 34.56 -9.70
N ARG A 652 22.61 34.04 -8.56
CA ARG A 652 23.81 33.19 -8.46
C ARG A 652 23.49 31.76 -8.10
N VAL A 653 22.60 31.55 -7.12
CA VAL A 653 22.27 30.22 -6.61
C VAL A 653 20.79 30.11 -6.23
N THR A 654 20.22 28.92 -6.41
CA THR A 654 18.96 28.48 -5.82
C THR A 654 19.08 27.05 -5.32
N ALA A 655 18.30 26.67 -4.31
CA ALA A 655 18.32 25.33 -3.75
C ALA A 655 16.91 24.83 -3.40
N TYR A 656 16.72 23.52 -3.53
CA TYR A 656 15.58 22.80 -2.97
C TYR A 656 16.12 21.64 -2.12
N ALA A 657 16.25 21.87 -0.81
CA ALA A 657 17.05 21.01 0.06
C ALA A 657 18.46 20.85 -0.52
N ASP A 658 18.91 19.62 -0.78
CA ASP A 658 20.24 19.28 -1.29
C ASP A 658 20.42 19.50 -2.81
N ASP A 659 19.33 19.66 -3.57
CA ASP A 659 19.38 19.97 -5.01
C ASP A 659 19.75 21.45 -5.21
N ILE A 660 21.02 21.74 -5.50
CA ILE A 660 21.56 23.09 -5.69
C ILE A 660 21.74 23.39 -7.17
N THR A 661 21.26 24.55 -7.62
CA THR A 661 21.44 25.05 -8.99
C THR A 661 22.15 26.40 -8.96
N LEU A 662 23.25 26.52 -9.70
CA LEU A 662 24.01 27.75 -9.87
C LEU A 662 23.75 28.37 -11.25
N TYR A 663 23.70 29.69 -11.28
CA TYR A 663 23.51 30.54 -12.45
C TYR A 663 24.69 31.49 -12.51
N LEU A 664 25.73 31.15 -13.28
CA LEU A 664 27.03 31.83 -13.20
C LEU A 664 27.35 32.54 -14.51
N ALA A 665 28.03 33.67 -14.46
CA ALA A 665 28.45 34.41 -15.64
C ALA A 665 29.65 33.77 -16.36
N ASP A 666 30.50 33.04 -15.62
CA ASP A 666 31.77 32.52 -16.12
C ASP A 666 32.30 31.34 -15.28
N GLU A 667 33.34 30.68 -15.82
CA GLU A 667 34.01 29.56 -15.16
C GLU A 667 34.72 29.96 -13.85
N ARG A 668 35.29 31.17 -13.78
CA ARG A 668 35.98 31.64 -12.56
C ARG A 668 34.99 31.65 -11.38
N SER A 669 33.78 32.12 -11.61
CA SER A 669 32.70 32.13 -10.62
C SER A 669 32.34 30.71 -10.14
N LEU A 670 32.47 29.69 -11.01
CA LEU A 670 32.27 28.29 -10.65
C LEU A 670 33.41 27.80 -9.75
N LEU A 671 34.66 28.08 -10.10
CA LEU A 671 35.82 27.70 -9.29
C LEU A 671 35.77 28.36 -7.91
N GLU A 672 35.40 29.63 -7.82
CA GLU A 672 35.20 30.31 -6.53
C GLU A 672 34.03 29.71 -5.75
N THR A 673 32.93 29.35 -6.41
CA THR A 673 31.81 28.66 -5.73
C THR A 673 32.25 27.31 -5.15
N LEU A 674 33.11 26.58 -5.86
CA LEU A 674 33.68 25.32 -5.36
C LEU A 674 34.65 25.56 -4.20
N ASN A 675 35.39 26.67 -4.17
CA ASN A 675 36.21 27.06 -3.02
C ASN A 675 35.34 27.34 -1.79
N VAL A 676 34.28 28.14 -1.95
CA VAL A 676 33.28 28.41 -0.90
C VAL A 676 32.63 27.12 -0.41
N PHE A 677 32.37 26.16 -1.31
CA PHE A 677 31.87 24.84 -0.90
C PHE A 677 32.91 24.06 -0.07
N ARG A 678 34.21 24.13 -0.40
CA ARG A 678 35.26 23.45 0.38
C ARG A 678 35.35 24.02 1.80
N GLU A 679 35.21 25.33 1.98
CA GLU A 679 35.13 25.95 3.30
C GLU A 679 33.91 25.44 4.08
N TYR A 680 32.73 25.47 3.46
CA TYR A 680 31.51 24.88 4.02
C TYR A 680 31.68 23.39 4.40
N ALA A 681 32.28 22.59 3.52
CA ALA A 681 32.53 21.17 3.73
C ALA A 681 33.49 20.90 4.90
N SER A 682 34.51 21.76 5.07
CA SER A 682 35.49 21.63 6.15
C SER A 682 34.89 21.80 7.54
N LEU A 683 33.78 22.55 7.65
CA LEU A 683 33.04 22.75 8.89
C LEU A 683 31.89 21.75 9.03
N SER A 684 31.10 21.56 7.98
CA SER A 684 29.84 20.80 8.02
C SER A 684 29.99 19.30 7.82
N GLY A 685 31.11 18.84 7.25
CA GLY A 685 31.27 17.46 6.79
C GLY A 685 30.56 17.13 5.47
N ALA A 686 29.89 18.12 4.85
CA ALA A 686 29.25 17.94 3.55
C ALA A 686 30.27 17.58 2.45
N ALA A 687 29.83 16.82 1.45
CA ALA A 687 30.68 16.42 0.32
C ALA A 687 29.93 16.55 -1.00
N LEU A 688 30.63 16.93 -2.07
CA LEU A 688 30.08 16.97 -3.43
C LEU A 688 30.23 15.63 -4.13
N ASN A 689 29.18 15.24 -4.85
CA ASN A 689 29.22 14.15 -5.80
C ASN A 689 29.68 14.67 -7.16
N TYR A 690 30.98 14.67 -7.41
CA TYR A 690 31.55 15.15 -8.68
C TYR A 690 31.07 14.36 -9.91
N SER A 691 30.70 13.08 -9.74
CA SER A 691 30.20 12.23 -10.84
C SER A 691 28.77 12.54 -11.27
N LYS A 692 27.98 13.19 -10.41
CA LYS A 692 26.59 13.59 -10.69
C LYS A 692 26.42 15.09 -10.84
N SER A 693 27.35 15.85 -10.29
CA SER A 693 27.40 17.29 -10.47
C SER A 693 27.84 17.59 -11.89
N CYS A 694 27.07 18.43 -12.58
CA CYS A 694 27.29 18.70 -13.99
C CYS A 694 26.99 20.15 -14.36
N TYR A 695 27.45 20.57 -15.54
CA TYR A 695 27.24 21.92 -16.05
C TYR A 695 26.96 21.94 -17.56
N PHE A 696 26.38 23.03 -18.05
CA PHE A 696 26.36 23.37 -19.47
C PHE A 696 26.38 24.89 -19.70
N PHE A 697 26.78 25.31 -20.90
CA PHE A 697 26.87 26.71 -21.29
C PHE A 697 25.53 27.27 -21.78
N VAL A 698 25.21 28.48 -21.35
CA VAL A 698 23.97 29.20 -21.70
C VAL A 698 24.29 30.35 -22.66
N GLY A 699 23.41 30.57 -23.65
CA GLY A 699 23.31 31.84 -24.39
C GLY A 699 24.21 32.03 -25.61
N SER A 700 25.11 31.09 -25.93
CA SER A 700 25.70 30.94 -27.27
C SER A 700 26.24 29.53 -27.51
N THR A 701 26.29 29.09 -28.78
CA THR A 701 26.91 27.84 -29.20
C THR A 701 28.42 27.87 -28.97
N GLN A 702 28.89 27.08 -28.00
CA GLN A 702 30.28 26.67 -27.76
C GLN A 702 31.30 27.79 -27.46
N THR A 703 31.41 28.16 -26.20
CA THR A 703 32.72 28.54 -25.64
C THR A 703 33.55 27.28 -25.44
N ARG A 704 34.82 27.31 -25.88
CA ARG A 704 35.79 26.21 -25.72
C ARG A 704 35.75 25.69 -24.29
N ILE A 705 35.61 24.37 -24.13
CA ILE A 705 35.84 23.70 -22.85
C ILE A 705 37.30 23.97 -22.48
N THR A 706 37.51 24.79 -21.48
CA THR A 706 38.76 24.88 -20.74
C THR A 706 38.89 23.58 -19.93
N SER A 707 40.05 22.94 -19.99
CA SER A 707 40.34 21.66 -19.34
C SER A 707 40.35 21.71 -17.79
N SER A 708 39.94 22.84 -17.18
CA SER A 708 40.10 23.16 -15.76
C SER A 708 38.87 22.93 -14.89
N ILE A 709 37.67 22.69 -15.46
CA ILE A 709 36.45 22.51 -14.66
C ILE A 709 36.37 21.08 -14.09
N PRO A 710 36.34 20.87 -12.76
CA PRO A 710 36.32 19.54 -12.15
C PRO A 710 34.92 18.87 -12.15
N LEU A 711 34.01 19.31 -13.01
CA LEU A 711 32.63 18.83 -13.12
C LEU A 711 32.38 18.23 -14.51
N GLN A 712 31.37 17.37 -14.63
CA GLN A 712 31.02 16.80 -15.92
C GLN A 712 30.25 17.80 -16.79
N TRP A 713 30.70 18.02 -18.03
CA TRP A 713 29.87 18.71 -19.02
C TRP A 713 28.71 17.79 -19.45
N CYS A 714 27.52 18.36 -19.61
CA CYS A 714 26.36 17.63 -20.11
C CYS A 714 25.64 18.42 -21.21
N ALA A 715 25.11 17.72 -22.22
CA ALA A 715 24.29 18.35 -23.25
C ALA A 715 22.87 18.71 -22.75
N GLN A 716 22.39 17.98 -21.75
CA GLN A 716 21.07 18.10 -21.15
C GLN A 716 21.16 17.89 -19.65
N MET A 717 20.42 18.68 -18.88
CA MET A 717 20.44 18.64 -17.42
C MET A 717 19.02 18.58 -16.89
N ARG A 718 18.76 17.68 -15.94
CA ARG A 718 17.46 17.58 -15.27
C ARG A 718 17.51 18.23 -13.90
N ILE A 719 16.81 19.36 -13.74
CA ILE A 719 16.70 20.10 -12.48
C ILE A 719 15.25 20.04 -12.00
N LEU A 720 15.03 19.55 -10.78
CA LEU A 720 13.70 19.48 -10.13
C LEU A 720 12.61 18.90 -11.04
N GLY A 721 12.94 17.85 -11.79
CA GLY A 721 11.98 17.16 -12.65
C GLY A 721 11.78 17.75 -14.06
N VAL A 722 12.40 18.89 -14.40
CA VAL A 722 12.38 19.51 -15.74
C VAL A 722 13.75 19.36 -16.40
N THR A 723 13.80 19.01 -17.69
CA THR A 723 15.06 18.90 -18.44
C THR A 723 15.31 20.14 -19.26
N TYR A 724 16.53 20.66 -19.19
CA TYR A 724 17.01 21.85 -19.86
C TYR A 724 18.20 21.52 -20.77
N ASP A 725 18.38 22.34 -21.80
CA ASP A 725 19.54 22.38 -22.69
C ASP A 725 19.97 23.83 -22.93
N CYS A 726 20.96 24.05 -23.80
CA CYS A 726 21.45 25.40 -24.12
C CYS A 726 20.39 26.31 -24.77
N ALA A 727 19.30 25.75 -25.31
CA ALA A 727 18.18 26.48 -25.92
C ALA A 727 17.01 26.72 -24.94
N GLY A 728 17.14 26.32 -23.68
CA GLY A 728 16.12 26.48 -22.66
C GLY A 728 15.56 25.14 -22.20
N ILE A 729 14.25 24.94 -22.37
CA ILE A 729 13.60 23.67 -22.00
C ILE A 729 13.80 22.67 -23.14
N TRP A 730 14.32 21.50 -22.82
CA TRP A 730 14.63 20.49 -23.82
C TRP A 730 13.37 20.07 -24.60
N ASN A 731 13.48 20.08 -25.94
CA ASN A 731 12.34 19.82 -26.84
C ASN A 731 11.70 18.44 -26.64
N GLY A 732 12.48 17.45 -26.19
CA GLY A 732 12.02 16.08 -25.97
C GLY A 732 11.32 15.81 -24.63
N VAL A 733 11.21 16.81 -23.74
CA VAL A 733 10.62 16.61 -22.40
C VAL A 733 9.23 15.99 -22.47
N TRP A 734 8.38 16.49 -23.36
CA TRP A 734 7.02 15.95 -23.50
C TRP A 734 6.97 14.55 -24.10
N SER A 735 7.92 14.17 -24.95
CA SER A 735 8.03 12.81 -25.48
C SER A 735 8.31 11.82 -24.36
N SER A 736 9.27 12.14 -23.48
CA SER A 736 9.59 11.32 -22.31
C SER A 736 8.39 11.15 -21.37
N VAL A 737 7.64 12.24 -21.12
CA VAL A 737 6.42 12.18 -20.30
C VAL A 737 5.35 11.29 -20.94
N VAL A 738 5.15 11.37 -22.26
CA VAL A 738 4.18 10.52 -22.98
C VAL A 738 4.58 9.04 -22.91
N GLU A 739 5.86 8.72 -23.01
CA GLU A 739 6.37 7.35 -22.87
C GLU A 739 6.13 6.80 -21.46
N ASP A 740 6.43 7.57 -20.42
CA ASP A 740 6.16 7.17 -19.04
C ASP A 740 4.66 6.98 -18.77
N ILE A 741 3.81 7.91 -19.24
CA ILE A 741 2.35 7.76 -19.18
C ILE A 741 1.90 6.47 -19.87
N THR A 742 2.43 6.18 -21.05
CA THR A 742 2.10 4.99 -21.82
C THR A 742 2.52 3.73 -21.08
N ALA A 743 3.72 3.70 -20.49
CA ALA A 743 4.21 2.59 -19.68
C ALA A 743 3.39 2.39 -18.39
N ARG A 744 2.96 3.46 -17.73
CA ARG A 744 2.05 3.41 -16.57
C ARG A 744 0.68 2.88 -16.97
N VAL A 745 0.12 3.32 -18.10
CA VAL A 745 -1.15 2.82 -18.64
C VAL A 745 -1.08 1.34 -18.99
N ARG A 746 -0.04 0.89 -19.70
CA ARG A 746 0.15 -0.54 -20.03
C ARG A 746 0.16 -1.41 -18.77
N ARG A 747 0.87 -0.98 -17.73
CA ARG A 747 0.87 -1.66 -16.43
C ARG A 747 -0.52 -1.66 -15.79
N ALA A 748 -1.21 -0.52 -15.82
CA ALA A 748 -2.53 -0.36 -15.25
C ALA A 748 -3.62 -1.20 -15.97
N GLN A 749 -3.47 -1.44 -17.27
CA GLN A 749 -4.40 -2.25 -18.07
C GLN A 749 -4.46 -3.71 -17.64
N THR A 750 -3.46 -4.20 -16.90
CA THR A 750 -3.47 -5.58 -16.37
C THR A 750 -4.45 -5.78 -15.20
N PHE A 751 -5.03 -4.69 -14.67
CA PHE A 751 -5.99 -4.72 -13.57
C PHE A 751 -7.43 -4.50 -14.08
N GLU A 752 -8.36 -5.36 -13.65
CA GLU A 752 -9.79 -5.20 -13.90
C GLU A 752 -10.41 -4.19 -12.92
N LEU A 753 -10.21 -2.89 -13.18
CA LEU A 753 -10.69 -1.81 -12.31
C LEU A 753 -12.09 -1.31 -12.74
N PRO A 754 -12.98 -0.94 -11.81
CA PRO A 754 -14.19 -0.16 -12.10
C PRO A 754 -13.89 1.28 -12.57
N LEU A 755 -14.89 1.97 -13.14
CA LEU A 755 -14.68 3.26 -13.81
C LEU A 755 -14.16 4.34 -12.86
N LEU A 756 -14.62 4.35 -11.60
CA LEU A 756 -14.20 5.35 -10.63
C LEU A 756 -12.72 5.19 -10.24
N GLU A 757 -12.24 3.96 -9.97
CA GLU A 757 -10.84 3.73 -9.67
C GLU A 757 -9.95 4.02 -10.89
N ARG A 758 -10.41 3.72 -12.11
CA ARG A 758 -9.69 4.11 -13.34
C ARG A 758 -9.52 5.61 -13.42
N ARG A 759 -10.58 6.38 -13.17
CA ARG A 759 -10.49 7.85 -13.14
C ARG A 759 -9.52 8.31 -12.04
N TYR A 760 -9.56 7.73 -10.85
CA TYR A 760 -8.63 8.10 -9.78
C TYR A 760 -7.18 7.84 -10.20
N LEU A 761 -6.91 6.65 -10.75
CA LEU A 761 -5.58 6.26 -11.22
C LEU A 761 -5.06 7.19 -12.33
N VAL A 762 -5.94 7.57 -13.27
CA VAL A 762 -5.63 8.53 -14.33
C VAL A 762 -5.12 9.85 -13.74
N GLN A 763 -5.85 10.43 -12.80
CA GLN A 763 -5.52 11.75 -12.27
C GLN A 763 -4.30 11.76 -11.37
N SER A 764 -4.23 10.79 -10.44
CA SER A 764 -3.26 10.84 -9.35
C SER A 764 -1.94 10.17 -9.71
N VAL A 765 -1.96 9.10 -10.51
CA VAL A 765 -0.77 8.28 -10.79
C VAL A 765 -0.31 8.44 -12.24
N ILE A 766 -1.21 8.30 -13.20
CA ILE A 766 -0.83 8.31 -14.62
C ILE A 766 -0.45 9.73 -15.05
N LEU A 767 -1.26 10.73 -14.73
CA LEU A 767 -1.05 12.12 -15.13
C LEU A 767 -0.19 12.93 -14.15
N GLY A 768 0.29 12.34 -13.05
CA GLY A 768 1.03 13.07 -12.01
C GLY A 768 2.25 13.83 -12.54
N ALA A 769 3.10 13.17 -13.35
CA ALA A 769 4.28 13.80 -13.96
C ALA A 769 3.89 14.86 -15.01
N PHE A 770 2.79 14.64 -15.72
CA PHE A 770 2.25 15.60 -16.69
C PHE A 770 1.79 16.89 -16.00
N TRP A 771 1.05 16.76 -14.89
CA TRP A 771 0.58 17.92 -14.10
C TRP A 771 1.72 18.70 -13.48
N TYR A 772 2.71 18.00 -12.93
CA TYR A 772 3.90 18.62 -12.37
C TYR A 772 4.58 19.55 -13.38
N LEU A 773 4.74 19.09 -14.62
CA LEU A 773 5.39 19.87 -15.67
C LEU A 773 4.54 21.05 -16.18
N CYS A 774 3.21 20.94 -16.14
CA CYS A 774 2.29 21.99 -16.59
C CYS A 774 2.40 23.30 -15.80
N TYR A 775 2.94 23.28 -14.58
CA TYR A 775 3.22 24.52 -13.82
C TYR A 775 4.33 25.37 -14.44
N THR A 776 5.25 24.74 -15.18
CA THR A 776 6.44 25.39 -15.74
C THR A 776 6.39 25.48 -17.26
N VAL A 777 5.74 24.53 -17.93
CA VAL A 777 5.77 24.41 -19.40
C VAL A 777 4.38 24.12 -19.92
N LYS A 778 3.97 24.80 -20.99
CA LYS A 778 2.71 24.49 -21.66
C LYS A 778 2.89 23.29 -22.61
N PRO A 779 2.05 22.25 -22.52
CA PRO A 779 2.11 21.13 -23.45
C PRO A 779 1.62 21.52 -24.85
N PRO A 780 2.33 21.12 -25.92
CA PRO A 780 1.84 21.25 -27.28
C PRO A 780 0.51 20.51 -27.50
N LEU A 781 -0.33 21.01 -28.42
CA LEU A 781 -1.64 20.38 -28.72
C LEU A 781 -1.51 18.91 -29.16
N ARG A 782 -0.45 18.55 -29.90
CA ARG A 782 -0.16 17.16 -30.28
C ARG A 782 0.03 16.24 -29.06
N VAL A 783 0.69 16.74 -28.03
CA VAL A 783 0.94 16.02 -26.78
C VAL A 783 -0.36 15.85 -26.00
N ILE A 784 -1.13 16.94 -25.87
CA ILE A 784 -2.46 16.89 -25.25
C ILE A 784 -3.34 15.83 -25.92
N ARG A 785 -3.45 15.85 -27.25
CA ARG A 785 -4.25 14.88 -28.01
C ARG A 785 -3.77 13.45 -27.79
N ARG A 786 -2.45 13.22 -27.82
CA ARG A 786 -1.88 11.88 -27.61
C ARG A 786 -2.15 11.36 -26.20
N VAL A 787 -1.88 12.16 -25.17
CA VAL A 787 -2.15 11.79 -23.77
C VAL A 787 -3.64 11.54 -23.56
N GLN A 788 -4.49 12.39 -24.12
CA GLN A 788 -5.94 12.23 -24.04
C GLN A 788 -6.37 10.89 -24.64
N THR A 789 -5.96 10.57 -25.87
CA THR A 789 -6.30 9.29 -26.50
C THR A 789 -5.84 8.09 -25.66
N THR A 790 -4.60 8.11 -25.15
CA THR A 790 -4.06 7.03 -24.31
C THR A 790 -4.87 6.84 -23.02
N VAL A 791 -5.21 7.94 -22.35
CA VAL A 791 -5.93 7.95 -21.08
C VAL A 791 -7.39 7.56 -21.23
N PHE A 792 -8.07 8.02 -22.29
CA PHE A 792 -9.45 7.63 -22.57
C PHE A 792 -9.56 6.18 -23.06
N SER A 793 -8.60 5.71 -23.87
CA SER A 793 -8.49 4.29 -24.22
C SER A 793 -8.36 3.42 -22.97
N PHE A 794 -7.53 3.82 -22.00
CA PHE A 794 -7.45 3.14 -20.70
C PHE A 794 -8.77 3.17 -19.93
N PHE A 795 -9.38 4.35 -19.78
CA PHE A 795 -10.64 4.51 -19.04
C PHE A 795 -11.74 3.59 -19.58
N TRP A 796 -11.82 3.45 -20.91
CA TRP A 796 -12.83 2.63 -21.60
C TRP A 796 -12.39 1.18 -21.89
N SER A 797 -11.25 0.70 -21.38
CA SER A 797 -10.72 -0.65 -21.71
C SER A 797 -10.55 -0.90 -23.21
N GLY A 798 -10.17 0.12 -23.97
CA GLY A 798 -10.08 0.06 -25.43
C GLY A 798 -11.43 0.02 -26.16
N GLY A 799 -12.55 0.04 -25.43
CA GLY A 799 -13.90 0.10 -25.99
C GLY A 799 -14.31 1.50 -26.45
N THR A 800 -15.48 1.58 -27.06
CA THR A 800 -16.07 2.83 -27.57
C THR A 800 -16.42 3.80 -26.44
N GLU A 801 -16.14 5.09 -26.63
CA GLU A 801 -16.54 6.13 -25.69
C GLU A 801 -18.07 6.27 -25.65
N LEU A 802 -18.68 5.92 -24.52
CA LEU A 802 -20.14 5.84 -24.40
C LEU A 802 -20.82 7.21 -24.27
N VAL A 803 -20.09 8.20 -23.75
CA VAL A 803 -20.55 9.58 -23.56
C VAL A 803 -19.49 10.54 -24.07
N ALA A 804 -19.89 11.77 -24.40
CA ALA A 804 -18.94 12.81 -24.79
C ALA A 804 -17.95 13.10 -23.65
N ARG A 805 -16.69 13.38 -23.99
CA ARG A 805 -15.65 13.70 -23.01
C ARG A 805 -15.99 14.91 -22.12
N ALA A 806 -16.73 15.88 -22.66
CA ALA A 806 -17.24 17.02 -21.89
C ALA A 806 -18.20 16.61 -20.76
N VAL A 807 -18.98 15.55 -20.96
CA VAL A 807 -19.85 14.97 -19.92
C VAL A 807 -19.02 14.32 -18.82
N LEU A 808 -17.96 13.57 -19.18
CA LEU A 808 -17.04 12.99 -18.19
C LEU A 808 -16.32 14.06 -17.36
N GLY A 809 -16.09 15.25 -17.93
CA GLY A 809 -15.50 16.39 -17.25
C GLY A 809 -16.37 17.02 -16.16
N GLN A 810 -17.68 16.78 -16.16
CA GLN A 810 -18.58 17.35 -15.15
C GLN A 810 -18.37 16.73 -13.76
N PRO A 811 -18.76 17.45 -12.68
CA PRO A 811 -18.82 16.87 -11.34
C PRO A 811 -19.75 15.65 -11.26
N ARG A 812 -19.55 14.81 -10.23
CA ARG A 812 -20.34 13.58 -10.05
C ARG A 812 -21.81 13.88 -9.79
N GLU A 813 -22.09 14.99 -9.14
CA GLU A 813 -23.41 15.52 -8.83
C GLU A 813 -24.20 15.90 -10.08
N ARG A 814 -23.55 15.92 -11.26
CA ARG A 814 -24.14 16.18 -12.57
C ARG A 814 -23.95 15.00 -13.55
N GLY A 815 -23.52 13.85 -13.05
CA GLY A 815 -23.35 12.64 -13.85
C GLY A 815 -22.01 12.53 -14.57
N GLY A 816 -21.02 13.38 -14.28
CA GLY A 816 -19.66 13.20 -14.78
C GLY A 816 -18.75 12.45 -13.79
N PHE A 817 -17.45 12.45 -14.09
CA PHE A 817 -16.39 11.82 -13.28
C PHE A 817 -15.33 12.84 -12.82
N ALA A 818 -15.60 14.14 -12.98
CA ALA A 818 -14.61 15.21 -12.83
C ALA A 818 -13.32 14.88 -13.62
N PHE A 819 -13.49 14.35 -14.83
CA PHE A 819 -12.37 13.97 -15.69
C PHE A 819 -11.62 15.23 -16.13
N PRO A 820 -10.28 15.29 -15.99
CA PRO A 820 -9.55 16.50 -16.32
C PRO A 820 -9.64 16.81 -17.82
N ASN A 821 -10.05 18.03 -18.17
CA ASN A 821 -9.82 18.55 -19.51
C ASN A 821 -8.36 18.99 -19.58
N LEU A 822 -7.51 18.19 -20.25
CA LEU A 822 -6.06 18.39 -20.25
C LEU A 822 -5.64 19.79 -20.75
N SER A 823 -6.35 20.37 -21.72
CA SER A 823 -5.99 21.68 -22.29
C SER A 823 -6.30 22.83 -21.34
N VAL A 824 -7.50 22.83 -20.74
CA VAL A 824 -7.91 23.85 -19.79
C VAL A 824 -7.14 23.69 -18.48
N THR A 825 -6.98 22.45 -18.00
CA THR A 825 -6.25 22.14 -16.75
C THR A 825 -4.78 22.56 -16.85
N SER A 826 -4.08 22.23 -17.95
CA SER A 826 -2.69 22.64 -18.13
C SER A 826 -2.53 24.16 -18.18
N SER A 827 -3.44 24.87 -18.86
CA SER A 827 -3.44 26.33 -18.92
C SER A 827 -3.73 26.97 -17.56
N LEU A 828 -4.63 26.35 -16.77
CA LEU A 828 -4.97 26.79 -15.42
C LEU A 828 -3.81 26.59 -14.44
N LEU A 829 -3.09 25.46 -14.51
CA LEU A 829 -1.91 25.21 -13.67
C LEU A 829 -0.79 26.22 -13.95
N ALA A 830 -0.51 26.48 -15.23
CA ALA A 830 0.46 27.51 -15.65
C ALA A 830 0.06 28.90 -15.13
N LEU A 831 -1.20 29.29 -15.32
CA LEU A 831 -1.72 30.59 -14.84
C LEU A 831 -1.67 30.70 -13.31
N LYS A 832 -2.05 29.65 -12.59
CA LYS A 832 -2.00 29.59 -11.12
C LYS A 832 -0.56 29.75 -10.62
N SER A 833 0.41 29.13 -11.30
CA SER A 833 1.84 29.31 -11.03
C SER A 833 2.27 30.77 -11.15
N ILE A 834 1.92 31.42 -12.28
CA ILE A 834 2.26 32.83 -12.54
C ILE A 834 1.66 33.74 -11.47
N LEU A 835 0.36 33.60 -11.18
CA LEU A 835 -0.31 34.46 -10.21
C LEU A 835 0.29 34.31 -8.81
N ARG A 836 0.67 33.10 -8.39
CA ARG A 836 1.35 32.88 -7.12
C ARG A 836 2.73 33.52 -7.06
N ILE A 837 3.50 33.45 -8.16
CA ILE A 837 4.80 34.13 -8.26
C ILE A 837 4.61 35.66 -8.16
N LEU A 838 3.56 36.21 -8.77
CA LEU A 838 3.28 37.65 -8.74
C LEU A 838 2.81 38.15 -7.37
N LEU A 839 2.00 37.36 -6.67
CA LEU A 839 1.49 37.68 -5.32
C LEU A 839 2.50 37.39 -4.20
N GLY A 840 3.49 36.54 -4.46
CA GLY A 840 4.53 36.18 -3.48
C GLY A 840 5.54 37.29 -3.21
N ASN A 841 6.42 37.05 -2.25
CA ASN A 841 7.51 37.96 -1.89
C ASN A 841 8.50 38.20 -3.05
N ALA A 842 9.34 39.24 -2.92
CA ALA A 842 10.40 39.51 -3.88
C ALA A 842 11.29 38.27 -4.07
N SER A 843 11.47 37.87 -5.33
CA SER A 843 12.26 36.69 -5.72
C SER A 843 12.71 36.83 -7.18
N PRO A 844 13.76 36.10 -7.59
CA PRO A 844 14.19 36.08 -9.00
C PRO A 844 13.06 35.70 -9.96
N ALA A 845 12.18 34.77 -9.56
CA ALA A 845 11.03 34.35 -10.35
C ALA A 845 10.06 35.52 -10.59
N ARG A 846 9.80 36.33 -9.56
CA ARG A 846 8.90 37.49 -9.65
C ARG A 846 9.46 38.58 -10.56
N ILE A 847 10.76 38.85 -10.49
CA ILE A 847 11.44 39.83 -11.36
C ILE A 847 11.33 39.40 -12.83
N LEU A 848 11.69 38.15 -13.13
CA LEU A 848 11.62 37.61 -14.49
C LEU A 848 10.17 37.56 -15.02
N ALA A 849 9.20 37.17 -14.18
CA ALA A 849 7.80 37.16 -14.55
C ALA A 849 7.29 38.57 -14.90
N ARG A 850 7.63 39.59 -14.10
CA ARG A 850 7.27 40.99 -14.39
C ARG A 850 7.92 41.48 -15.68
N PHE A 851 9.21 41.18 -15.89
CA PHE A 851 9.91 41.52 -17.14
C PHE A 851 9.21 40.93 -18.37
N PHE A 852 8.93 39.63 -18.37
CA PHE A 852 8.32 38.96 -19.52
C PHE A 852 6.85 39.30 -19.72
N LEU A 853 6.09 39.58 -18.65
CA LEU A 853 4.71 40.06 -18.78
C LEU A 853 4.65 41.47 -19.36
N GLY A 854 5.62 42.33 -18.99
CA GLY A 854 5.71 43.71 -19.48
C GLY A 854 4.36 44.44 -19.39
N PRO A 855 3.89 45.08 -20.47
CA PRO A 855 2.59 45.77 -20.49
C PRO A 855 1.39 44.86 -20.21
N SER A 856 1.53 43.54 -20.38
CA SER A 856 0.44 42.58 -20.10
C SER A 856 0.22 42.36 -18.60
N LEU A 857 1.12 42.82 -17.74
CA LEU A 857 0.99 42.71 -16.29
C LEU A 857 -0.29 43.41 -15.79
N ARG A 858 -0.67 44.54 -16.39
CA ARG A 858 -1.90 45.30 -16.06
C ARG A 858 -3.19 44.47 -16.11
N PHE A 859 -3.20 43.39 -16.90
CA PHE A 859 -4.36 42.51 -16.98
C PHE A 859 -4.44 41.55 -15.80
N LEU A 860 -3.31 41.14 -15.24
CA LEU A 860 -3.23 40.18 -14.13
C LEU A 860 -3.25 40.90 -12.77
N ASP A 861 -2.66 42.09 -12.71
CA ASP A 861 -2.56 42.94 -11.53
C ASP A 861 -2.78 44.41 -11.95
N PRO A 862 -4.03 44.91 -11.90
CA PRO A 862 -4.34 46.29 -12.28
C PRO A 862 -3.69 47.34 -11.38
N ALA A 863 -3.35 46.98 -10.15
CA ALA A 863 -2.64 47.84 -9.20
C ALA A 863 -1.12 47.83 -9.42
N ALA A 864 -0.61 46.97 -10.32
CA ALA A 864 0.81 46.93 -10.62
C ALA A 864 1.25 48.24 -11.31
N PRO A 865 2.29 48.91 -10.80
CA PRO A 865 2.81 50.11 -11.44
C PRO A 865 3.38 49.77 -12.82
N VAL A 866 3.00 50.59 -13.81
CA VAL A 866 3.23 50.30 -15.23
C VAL A 866 4.69 50.53 -15.66
N ASN A 867 5.49 51.34 -14.91
CA ASN A 867 6.77 51.89 -15.41
C ASN A 867 7.92 52.00 -14.36
N HIS A 868 8.28 50.93 -13.65
CA HIS A 868 9.44 50.97 -12.70
C HIS A 868 10.64 50.09 -13.06
N GLY A 869 10.76 49.61 -14.29
CA GLY A 869 11.91 48.79 -14.66
C GLY A 869 11.89 48.27 -16.09
N PRO A 870 12.94 47.56 -16.51
CA PRO A 870 13.02 46.98 -17.86
C PRO A 870 11.89 45.99 -18.09
N GLN A 871 11.34 46.00 -19.30
CA GLN A 871 10.25 45.13 -19.72
C GLN A 871 10.56 44.52 -21.07
N SER A 872 9.98 43.36 -21.32
CA SER A 872 10.02 42.71 -22.62
C SER A 872 8.94 43.29 -23.53
N GLU A 873 9.29 43.71 -24.74
CA GLU A 873 8.32 44.09 -25.77
C GLU A 873 7.38 42.94 -26.12
N GLN A 874 7.91 41.71 -26.20
CA GLN A 874 7.14 40.51 -26.53
C GLN A 874 7.20 39.45 -25.43
N PRO A 875 6.08 39.10 -24.78
CA PRO A 875 6.06 38.01 -23.80
C PRO A 875 6.48 36.69 -24.44
N THR A 876 7.06 35.77 -23.65
CA THR A 876 7.27 34.40 -24.14
C THR A 876 5.92 33.72 -24.40
N ALA A 877 5.91 32.66 -25.23
CA ALA A 877 4.68 31.91 -25.50
C ALA A 877 3.98 31.39 -24.23
N PHE A 878 4.76 31.10 -23.18
CA PHE A 878 4.23 30.70 -21.87
C PHE A 878 3.40 31.82 -21.23
N TYR A 879 3.95 33.02 -21.11
CA TYR A 879 3.25 34.18 -20.53
C TYR A 879 2.10 34.68 -21.41
N ALA A 880 2.32 34.83 -22.72
CA ALA A 880 1.32 35.31 -23.67
C ALA A 880 0.05 34.45 -23.63
N SER A 881 0.21 33.13 -23.65
CA SER A 881 -0.93 32.21 -23.65
C SER A 881 -1.62 32.11 -22.29
N SER A 882 -0.91 32.37 -21.20
CA SER A 882 -1.48 32.41 -19.85
C SER A 882 -2.31 33.68 -19.63
N VAL A 883 -1.86 34.84 -20.13
CA VAL A 883 -2.64 36.09 -20.12
C VAL A 883 -3.91 35.97 -20.95
N ALA A 884 -3.81 35.38 -22.15
CA ALA A 884 -4.99 35.12 -22.99
C ALA A 884 -5.99 34.21 -22.26
N PHE A 885 -5.51 33.15 -21.60
CA PHE A 885 -6.35 32.26 -20.82
C PHE A 885 -6.97 32.95 -19.59
N TYR A 886 -6.22 33.82 -18.90
CA TYR A 886 -6.75 34.60 -17.78
C TYR A 886 -7.94 35.47 -18.20
N ARG A 887 -7.84 36.18 -19.33
CA ARG A 887 -8.94 36.98 -19.86
C ARG A 887 -10.19 36.14 -20.14
N HIS A 888 -9.99 34.95 -20.72
CA HIS A 888 -11.08 34.01 -20.93
C HIS A 888 -11.73 33.57 -19.60
N VAL A 889 -10.94 33.22 -18.59
CA VAL A 889 -11.46 32.86 -17.26
C VAL A 889 -12.23 34.02 -16.64
N ARG A 890 -11.73 35.25 -16.73
CA ARG A 890 -12.42 36.44 -16.21
C ARG A 890 -13.72 36.76 -16.96
N ALA A 891 -13.78 36.49 -18.25
CA ALA A 891 -15.00 36.66 -19.04
C ALA A 891 -16.07 35.61 -18.71
N VAL A 892 -15.68 34.35 -18.48
CA VAL A 892 -16.62 33.23 -18.29
C VAL A 892 -16.97 32.99 -16.82
N ALA A 893 -16.04 33.24 -15.90
CA ALA A 893 -16.15 32.92 -14.48
C ALA A 893 -15.47 33.99 -13.60
N PRO A 894 -15.99 35.23 -13.57
CA PRO A 894 -15.35 36.36 -12.87
C PRO A 894 -15.17 36.14 -11.37
N ALA A 895 -16.12 35.43 -10.73
CA ALA A 895 -16.14 35.17 -9.29
C ALA A 895 -15.09 34.14 -8.80
N VAL A 896 -14.41 33.44 -9.70
CA VAL A 896 -13.43 32.41 -9.32
C VAL A 896 -12.15 33.03 -8.76
N ASN A 897 -11.68 32.51 -7.64
CA ASN A 897 -10.35 32.80 -7.11
C ASN A 897 -9.35 31.77 -7.65
N ILE A 898 -8.67 32.11 -8.74
CA ILE A 898 -7.73 31.21 -9.44
C ILE A 898 -6.63 30.68 -8.52
N VAL A 899 -6.19 31.48 -7.54
CA VAL A 899 -5.07 31.14 -6.63
C VAL A 899 -5.54 30.27 -5.46
N ALA A 900 -6.66 30.63 -4.83
CA ALA A 900 -7.17 29.91 -3.66
C ALA A 900 -7.97 28.65 -4.02
N ASP A 901 -8.81 28.70 -5.05
CA ASP A 901 -9.75 27.63 -5.35
C ASP A 901 -9.05 26.38 -5.90
N ARG A 902 -9.61 25.20 -5.62
CA ARG A 902 -9.07 23.94 -6.15
C ARG A 902 -9.29 23.89 -7.65
N VAL A 903 -8.31 23.35 -8.36
CA VAL A 903 -8.34 23.19 -9.83
C VAL A 903 -9.63 22.50 -10.31
N VAL A 904 -10.10 21.48 -9.58
CA VAL A 904 -11.32 20.74 -9.92
C VAL A 904 -12.57 21.63 -9.83
N ASP A 905 -12.64 22.54 -8.87
CA ASP A 905 -13.79 23.42 -8.65
C ASP A 905 -13.86 24.51 -9.73
N ILE A 906 -12.70 25.10 -10.06
CA ILE A 906 -12.56 26.05 -11.18
C ILE A 906 -12.96 25.39 -12.50
N MET A 907 -12.43 24.18 -12.75
CA MET A 907 -12.75 23.40 -13.95
C MET A 907 -14.24 23.09 -14.04
N GLY A 908 -14.88 22.76 -12.92
CA GLY A 908 -16.32 22.55 -12.85
C GLY A 908 -17.10 23.77 -13.34
N THR A 909 -16.67 24.98 -12.96
CA THR A 909 -17.28 26.25 -13.35
C THR A 909 -17.05 26.59 -14.82
N LEU A 910 -15.82 26.44 -15.32
CA LEU A 910 -15.47 26.74 -16.71
C LEU A 910 -16.15 25.79 -17.73
N LEU A 911 -16.48 24.57 -17.30
CA LEU A 911 -17.09 23.55 -18.17
C LEU A 911 -18.63 23.49 -18.06
N LEU A 912 -19.27 24.34 -17.24
CA LEU A 912 -20.74 24.35 -17.06
C LEU A 912 -21.57 24.47 -18.36
N PRO A 913 -21.19 25.26 -19.39
CA PRO A 913 -22.09 25.53 -20.53
C PRO A 913 -22.16 24.42 -21.60
N VAL A 914 -21.56 23.23 -21.41
CA VAL A 914 -21.31 22.26 -22.51
C VAL A 914 -22.24 21.02 -22.52
N VAL A 915 -23.28 20.94 -21.68
CA VAL A 915 -24.16 19.74 -21.65
C VAL A 915 -25.58 20.07 -22.12
N PRO A 916 -26.02 19.59 -23.30
CA PRO A 916 -27.40 19.76 -23.76
C PRO A 916 -28.39 19.13 -22.79
N ALA A 917 -29.49 19.83 -22.50
CA ALA A 917 -30.62 19.34 -21.68
C ALA A 917 -31.40 18.16 -22.31
N SER A 918 -30.94 17.60 -23.44
CA SER A 918 -31.73 16.75 -24.33
C SER A 918 -31.12 15.37 -24.56
N ARG A 919 -31.01 14.56 -23.52
CA ARG A 919 -31.20 13.11 -23.67
C ARG A 919 -32.22 12.65 -22.64
N ARG A 920 -33.41 12.28 -23.11
CA ARG A 920 -34.48 11.71 -22.27
C ARG A 920 -33.96 10.39 -21.67
N SER A 921 -33.43 10.47 -20.46
CA SER A 921 -33.08 9.30 -19.66
C SER A 921 -34.33 8.43 -19.44
N PRO A 922 -34.22 7.09 -19.36
CA PRO A 922 -35.32 6.22 -18.92
C PRO A 922 -35.88 6.63 -17.54
N MET A 923 -35.09 7.34 -16.75
CA MET A 923 -35.48 7.98 -15.48
C MET A 923 -35.88 9.44 -15.73
N ARG A 924 -37.12 9.82 -15.40
CA ARG A 924 -37.56 11.23 -15.45
C ARG A 924 -36.73 12.03 -14.43
N ARG A 925 -35.74 12.80 -14.91
CA ARG A 925 -34.73 13.58 -14.14
C ARG A 925 -33.89 12.71 -13.20
N VAL A 926 -32.75 12.23 -13.69
CA VAL A 926 -31.73 11.55 -12.86
C VAL A 926 -31.22 12.51 -11.79
N GLN A 927 -31.40 12.16 -10.51
CA GLN A 927 -30.84 12.91 -9.39
C GLN A 927 -29.40 12.48 -9.14
N TRP A 928 -28.50 12.92 -10.01
CA TRP A 928 -27.08 12.55 -10.00
C TRP A 928 -26.40 12.75 -8.64
N ALA A 929 -26.68 13.84 -7.93
CA ALA A 929 -26.19 14.08 -6.58
C ALA A 929 -26.55 12.97 -5.59
N ARG A 930 -27.81 12.49 -5.61
CA ARG A 930 -28.26 11.40 -4.72
C ARG A 930 -27.66 10.05 -5.12
N LEU A 931 -27.48 9.81 -6.42
CA LEU A 931 -26.82 8.59 -6.90
C LEU A 931 -25.33 8.56 -6.54
N ALA A 932 -24.65 9.70 -6.66
CA ALA A 932 -23.24 9.83 -6.30
C ALA A 932 -22.98 9.58 -4.81
N SER A 933 -23.95 9.96 -3.94
CA SER A 933 -23.86 9.79 -2.49
C SER A 933 -24.45 8.48 -1.97
N THR A 934 -24.95 7.58 -2.83
CA THR A 934 -25.51 6.29 -2.39
C THR A 934 -24.40 5.24 -2.27
N PRO A 935 -24.26 4.55 -1.13
CA PRO A 935 -23.33 3.45 -1.00
C PRO A 935 -23.86 2.26 -1.83
N LEU A 936 -23.13 1.91 -2.88
CA LEU A 936 -23.44 0.84 -3.83
C LEU A 936 -22.12 0.18 -4.25
N PRO A 937 -22.12 -1.12 -4.61
CA PRO A 937 -20.95 -1.79 -5.18
C PRO A 937 -20.50 -1.11 -6.45
N ASP A 938 -19.21 -1.14 -6.73
CA ASP A 938 -18.63 -0.49 -7.91
C ASP A 938 -19.29 -0.92 -9.22
N HIS A 939 -19.54 -2.21 -9.40
CA HIS A 939 -20.19 -2.72 -10.61
C HIS A 939 -21.64 -2.20 -10.78
N LEU A 940 -22.39 -2.02 -9.67
CA LEU A 940 -23.73 -1.43 -9.70
C LEU A 940 -23.68 0.08 -9.89
N ARG A 941 -22.69 0.77 -9.33
CA ARG A 941 -22.46 2.21 -9.58
C ARG A 941 -22.21 2.47 -11.05
N ASP A 942 -21.32 1.70 -11.67
CA ASP A 942 -21.01 1.80 -13.10
C ASP A 942 -22.24 1.47 -13.96
N PHE A 943 -23.02 0.46 -13.57
CA PHE A 943 -24.25 0.10 -14.26
C PHE A 943 -25.30 1.23 -14.20
N VAL A 944 -25.60 1.76 -13.01
CA VAL A 944 -26.61 2.81 -12.83
C VAL A 944 -26.17 4.10 -13.53
N TRP A 945 -24.88 4.42 -13.48
CA TRP A 945 -24.34 5.55 -14.23
C TRP A 945 -24.56 5.41 -15.74
N LYS A 946 -24.27 4.22 -16.30
CA LYS A 946 -24.55 3.90 -17.72
C LYS A 946 -26.04 3.93 -18.03
N LEU A 947 -26.90 3.48 -17.12
CA LEU A 947 -28.35 3.54 -17.26
C LEU A 947 -28.86 4.99 -17.29
N GLY A 948 -28.36 5.83 -16.37
CA GLY A 948 -28.74 7.24 -16.23
C GLY A 948 -28.45 8.05 -17.49
N TRP A 949 -27.30 7.81 -18.13
CA TRP A 949 -26.95 8.40 -19.44
C TRP A 949 -27.62 7.72 -20.64
N ALA A 950 -28.45 6.70 -20.39
CA ALA A 950 -29.05 5.85 -21.40
C ALA A 950 -28.01 5.21 -22.34
N VAL A 951 -26.84 4.79 -21.84
CA VAL A 951 -25.69 4.26 -22.61
C VAL A 951 -25.47 2.74 -22.54
N LEU A 952 -26.35 2.00 -21.86
CA LEU A 952 -26.32 0.54 -21.87
C LEU A 952 -26.46 -0.05 -23.29
N PRO A 953 -25.84 -1.22 -23.58
CA PRO A 953 -26.04 -1.91 -24.84
C PRO A 953 -27.46 -2.53 -24.88
N THR A 954 -28.31 -2.00 -25.75
CA THR A 954 -29.65 -2.52 -26.10
C THR A 954 -29.70 -2.86 -27.58
N CYS A 955 -30.69 -3.63 -28.04
CA CYS A 955 -30.80 -3.99 -29.46
C CYS A 955 -30.86 -2.73 -30.33
N ASP A 956 -31.62 -1.71 -29.94
CA ASP A 956 -31.66 -0.40 -30.64
C ASP A 956 -30.29 0.26 -30.78
N ARG A 957 -29.46 0.25 -29.74
CA ARG A 957 -28.11 0.82 -29.81
C ARG A 957 -27.18 -0.05 -30.65
N LEU A 958 -27.26 -1.37 -30.48
CA LEU A 958 -26.40 -2.32 -31.18
C LEU A 958 -26.73 -2.35 -32.69
N GLU A 959 -28.00 -2.19 -33.06
CA GLU A 959 -28.42 -2.01 -34.46
C GLU A 959 -27.85 -0.71 -35.05
N ARG A 960 -27.95 0.41 -34.32
CA ARG A 960 -27.32 1.69 -34.74
C ARG A 960 -25.80 1.63 -34.84
N TRP A 961 -25.16 0.68 -34.17
CA TRP A 961 -23.71 0.41 -34.27
C TRP A 961 -23.38 -0.63 -35.35
N GLY A 962 -24.36 -1.15 -36.08
CA GLY A 962 -24.16 -2.20 -37.09
C GLY A 962 -23.81 -3.58 -36.51
N VAL A 963 -23.96 -3.78 -35.20
CA VAL A 963 -23.66 -5.05 -34.51
C VAL A 963 -24.83 -6.03 -34.63
N LEU A 964 -26.07 -5.54 -34.65
CA LEU A 964 -27.28 -6.33 -34.83
C LEU A 964 -28.07 -5.86 -36.05
N ARG A 965 -28.87 -6.76 -36.63
CA ARG A 965 -29.75 -6.46 -37.78
C ARG A 965 -31.15 -5.96 -37.38
N SER A 966 -31.49 -6.01 -36.10
CA SER A 966 -32.81 -5.62 -35.60
C SER A 966 -32.74 -5.02 -34.19
N SER A 967 -33.51 -3.95 -33.95
CA SER A 967 -33.75 -3.36 -32.63
C SER A 967 -34.76 -4.11 -31.77
N THR A 968 -35.34 -5.22 -32.26
CA THR A 968 -36.43 -5.93 -31.56
C THR A 968 -35.96 -6.53 -30.22
N CYS A 969 -36.79 -6.38 -29.18
CA CYS A 969 -36.51 -6.96 -27.87
C CYS A 969 -36.52 -8.51 -27.94
N PRO A 970 -35.59 -9.21 -27.26
CA PRO A 970 -35.61 -10.69 -27.23
C PRO A 970 -36.84 -11.26 -26.49
N ASN A 971 -37.53 -10.44 -25.70
CA ASN A 971 -38.62 -10.88 -24.82
C ASN A 971 -40.01 -10.47 -25.31
N CYS A 972 -40.12 -9.55 -26.27
CA CYS A 972 -41.40 -9.08 -26.80
C CYS A 972 -41.21 -8.42 -28.18
N PRO A 973 -42.27 -8.20 -28.98
CA PRO A 973 -42.15 -7.70 -30.35
C PRO A 973 -41.82 -6.20 -30.47
N LEU A 974 -41.61 -5.49 -29.36
CA LEU A 974 -41.36 -4.05 -29.37
C LEU A 974 -39.86 -3.72 -29.54
N PRO A 975 -39.51 -2.56 -30.11
CA PRO A 975 -38.14 -2.06 -30.15
C PRO A 975 -37.55 -1.89 -28.74
N GLU A 976 -36.30 -2.29 -28.58
CA GLU A 976 -35.64 -2.33 -27.27
C GLU A 976 -34.82 -1.08 -26.98
N SER A 977 -35.37 -0.20 -26.14
CA SER A 977 -34.65 0.90 -25.48
C SER A 977 -34.22 0.55 -24.05
N ASN A 978 -33.35 1.38 -23.43
CA ASN A 978 -33.00 1.22 -22.01
C ASN A 978 -34.24 1.20 -21.10
N ARG A 979 -35.22 2.06 -21.38
CA ARG A 979 -36.50 2.11 -20.63
C ARG A 979 -37.31 0.84 -20.85
N HIS A 980 -37.31 0.34 -22.09
CA HIS A 980 -37.99 -0.90 -22.42
C HIS A 980 -37.39 -2.08 -21.65
N ALA A 981 -36.09 -2.30 -21.77
CA ALA A 981 -35.40 -3.42 -21.14
C ALA A 981 -35.52 -3.44 -19.60
N THR A 982 -35.66 -2.28 -18.97
CA THR A 982 -35.62 -2.16 -17.50
C THR A 982 -36.98 -1.94 -16.83
N VAL A 983 -37.97 -1.35 -17.52
CA VAL A 983 -39.24 -0.96 -16.89
C VAL A 983 -40.46 -1.45 -17.67
N THR A 984 -40.50 -1.21 -18.99
CA THR A 984 -41.76 -1.37 -19.73
C THR A 984 -41.90 -2.69 -20.50
N CYS A 985 -40.84 -3.52 -20.59
CA CYS A 985 -40.89 -4.87 -21.14
C CYS A 985 -41.85 -5.75 -20.34
N VAL A 986 -42.48 -6.74 -20.98
CA VAL A 986 -43.39 -7.69 -20.31
C VAL A 986 -42.71 -8.38 -19.13
N VAL A 987 -41.46 -8.81 -19.29
CA VAL A 987 -40.65 -9.44 -18.22
C VAL A 987 -40.37 -8.47 -17.08
N ALA A 988 -40.01 -7.21 -17.42
CA ALA A 988 -39.75 -6.18 -16.42
C ALA A 988 -41.00 -5.79 -15.62
N ARG A 989 -42.18 -5.70 -16.26
CA ARG A 989 -43.44 -5.41 -15.58
C ARG A 989 -43.81 -6.50 -14.59
N VAL A 990 -43.70 -7.77 -15.00
CA VAL A 990 -44.00 -8.91 -14.11
C VAL A 990 -43.00 -8.94 -12.95
N PHE A 991 -41.72 -8.70 -13.22
CA PHE A 991 -40.69 -8.57 -12.19
C PHE A 991 -41.01 -7.46 -11.17
N TRP A 992 -41.31 -6.24 -11.63
CA TRP A 992 -41.62 -5.12 -10.73
C TRP A 992 -42.92 -5.32 -9.94
N ARG A 993 -43.91 -6.03 -10.50
CA ARG A 993 -45.12 -6.45 -9.75
C ARG A 993 -44.77 -7.39 -8.60
N ALA A 994 -43.91 -8.38 -8.83
CA ALA A 994 -43.47 -9.31 -7.80
C ALA A 994 -42.66 -8.60 -6.70
N VAL A 995 -41.72 -7.73 -7.08
CA VAL A 995 -40.93 -6.93 -6.13
C VAL A 995 -41.83 -5.97 -5.34
N HIS A 996 -42.78 -5.29 -5.98
CA HIS A 996 -43.74 -4.43 -5.29
C HIS A 996 -44.63 -5.19 -4.30
N ALA A 997 -45.07 -6.40 -4.66
CA ALA A 997 -45.86 -7.24 -3.77
C ALA A 997 -45.06 -7.70 -2.53
N GLY A 998 -43.78 -8.03 -2.70
CA GLY A 998 -42.91 -8.49 -1.60
C GLY A 998 -42.38 -7.39 -0.68
N PHE A 999 -42.38 -6.13 -1.12
CA PHE A 999 -41.80 -5.00 -0.38
C PHE A 999 -42.74 -3.77 -0.36
N ARG A 1000 -44.03 -4.01 -0.06
CA ARG A 1000 -45.05 -2.95 0.06
C ARG A 1000 -44.62 -1.90 1.11
N GLY A 1001 -44.94 -0.63 0.87
CA GLY A 1001 -44.60 0.48 1.78
C GLY A 1001 -43.21 1.10 1.58
N GLN A 1002 -42.27 0.43 0.92
CA GLN A 1002 -40.88 0.91 0.74
C GLN A 1002 -40.69 1.93 -0.41
N GLY A 1003 -41.78 2.53 -0.92
CA GLY A 1003 -41.72 3.54 -1.99
C GLY A 1003 -41.41 3.01 -3.40
N ILE A 1004 -41.42 1.69 -3.61
CA ILE A 1004 -41.12 1.05 -4.91
C ILE A 1004 -42.15 1.40 -5.99
N SER A 1005 -43.43 1.56 -5.60
CA SER A 1005 -44.49 2.03 -6.49
C SER A 1005 -44.18 3.40 -7.10
N CYS A 1006 -43.52 4.29 -6.35
CA CYS A 1006 -43.09 5.61 -6.81
C CYS A 1006 -42.02 5.49 -7.91
N PHE A 1007 -41.11 4.52 -7.80
CA PHE A 1007 -40.13 4.25 -8.86
C PHE A 1007 -40.79 3.70 -10.12
N VAL A 1008 -41.64 2.68 -10.00
CA VAL A 1008 -42.27 2.02 -11.15
C VAL A 1008 -43.21 2.97 -11.89
N SER A 1009 -43.96 3.81 -11.18
CA SER A 1009 -44.93 4.75 -11.77
C SER A 1009 -44.32 6.08 -12.20
N ARG A 1010 -43.41 6.67 -11.40
CA ARG A 1010 -42.90 8.04 -11.60
C ARG A 1010 -41.40 8.09 -11.94
N GLY A 1011 -40.69 6.97 -11.91
CA GLY A 1011 -39.25 6.89 -12.16
C GLY A 1011 -38.39 7.55 -11.08
N ARG A 1012 -38.96 7.81 -9.89
CA ARG A 1012 -38.27 8.47 -8.77
C ARG A 1012 -37.73 7.43 -7.78
N PHE A 1013 -36.47 7.57 -7.41
CA PHE A 1013 -35.88 6.75 -6.35
C PHE A 1013 -36.47 7.12 -4.98
N PRO A 1014 -36.78 6.13 -4.12
CA PRO A 1014 -37.18 6.36 -2.73
C PRO A 1014 -36.01 6.93 -1.91
N SER A 1015 -36.32 7.54 -0.75
CA SER A 1015 -35.33 8.09 0.17
C SER A 1015 -34.57 7.01 0.95
N GLY A 1016 -35.18 5.86 1.22
CA GLY A 1016 -34.55 4.75 1.95
C GLY A 1016 -33.35 4.14 1.22
N ARG A 1017 -32.27 3.82 1.96
CA ARG A 1017 -31.05 3.19 1.40
C ARG A 1017 -31.34 1.79 0.83
N PHE A 1018 -32.03 0.96 1.61
CA PHE A 1018 -32.46 -0.38 1.22
C PHE A 1018 -33.29 -0.38 -0.06
N ALA A 1019 -34.32 0.47 -0.12
CA ALA A 1019 -35.21 0.55 -1.28
C ALA A 1019 -34.48 1.01 -2.55
N ARG A 1020 -33.49 1.93 -2.43
CA ARG A 1020 -32.65 2.35 -3.56
C ARG A 1020 -31.80 1.20 -4.10
N LEU A 1021 -31.14 0.47 -3.22
CA LEU A 1021 -30.38 -0.72 -3.58
C LEU A 1021 -31.28 -1.75 -4.29
N LEU A 1022 -32.43 -2.07 -3.69
CA LEU A 1022 -33.37 -3.05 -4.22
C LEU A 1022 -33.75 -2.74 -5.67
N ILE A 1023 -34.02 -1.46 -5.95
CA ILE A 1023 -34.28 -0.98 -7.29
C ILE A 1023 -33.06 -1.14 -8.20
N VAL A 1024 -31.88 -0.73 -7.76
CA VAL A 1024 -30.64 -0.81 -8.57
C VAL A 1024 -30.26 -2.24 -8.92
N ALA A 1025 -30.26 -3.15 -7.94
CA ALA A 1025 -30.00 -4.57 -8.17
C ALA A 1025 -31.07 -5.19 -9.09
N GLY A 1026 -32.34 -4.78 -8.92
CA GLY A 1026 -33.44 -5.18 -9.81
C GLY A 1026 -33.21 -4.80 -11.27
N LEU A 1027 -32.84 -3.54 -11.49
CA LEU A 1027 -32.51 -3.02 -12.83
C LEU A 1027 -31.32 -3.78 -13.44
N PHE A 1028 -30.28 -4.06 -12.65
CA PHE A 1028 -29.08 -4.78 -13.09
C PHE A 1028 -29.40 -6.23 -13.47
N SER A 1029 -30.14 -6.95 -12.61
CA SER A 1029 -30.58 -8.33 -12.84
C SER A 1029 -31.44 -8.44 -14.10
N LEU A 1030 -32.37 -7.50 -14.33
CA LEU A 1030 -33.17 -7.43 -15.55
C LEU A 1030 -32.30 -7.24 -16.80
N TRP A 1031 -31.39 -6.27 -16.78
CA TRP A 1031 -30.49 -6.00 -17.91
C TRP A 1031 -29.55 -7.19 -18.19
N ARG A 1032 -28.96 -7.80 -17.17
CA ARG A 1032 -28.06 -8.96 -17.31
C ARG A 1032 -28.79 -10.19 -17.86
N SER A 1033 -30.01 -10.44 -17.38
CA SER A 1033 -30.86 -11.51 -17.92
C SER A 1033 -31.18 -11.27 -19.39
N ARG A 1034 -31.48 -10.03 -19.76
CA ARG A 1034 -31.67 -9.64 -21.17
C ARG A 1034 -30.42 -9.88 -21.99
N CYS A 1035 -29.23 -9.50 -21.51
CA CYS A 1035 -27.98 -9.72 -22.24
C CYS A 1035 -27.71 -11.22 -22.47
N ALA A 1036 -28.02 -12.07 -21.49
CA ALA A 1036 -27.93 -13.52 -21.65
C ALA A 1036 -28.93 -14.06 -22.69
N ALA A 1037 -30.15 -13.50 -22.76
CA ALA A 1037 -31.15 -13.88 -23.76
C ALA A 1037 -30.68 -13.54 -25.19
N VAL A 1038 -30.09 -12.36 -25.38
CA VAL A 1038 -29.51 -11.96 -26.69
C VAL A 1038 -28.31 -12.81 -27.07
N ALA A 1039 -27.38 -13.08 -26.13
CA ALA A 1039 -26.21 -13.91 -26.40
C ALA A 1039 -26.57 -15.38 -26.72
N GLY A 1040 -27.62 -15.91 -26.09
CA GLY A 1040 -28.07 -17.28 -26.31
C GLY A 1040 -29.02 -17.47 -27.49
N GLY A 1041 -29.47 -16.41 -28.17
CA GLY A 1041 -30.46 -16.51 -29.26
C GLY A 1041 -31.86 -16.99 -28.81
N PHE A 1042 -32.11 -17.11 -27.50
CA PHE A 1042 -33.34 -17.68 -26.95
C PHE A 1042 -34.31 -16.59 -26.45
N ARG A 1043 -35.59 -16.71 -26.83
CA ARG A 1043 -36.72 -15.99 -26.19
C ARG A 1043 -37.07 -16.64 -24.84
N ARG A 1044 -36.21 -16.55 -23.81
CA ARG A 1044 -36.54 -17.13 -22.49
C ARG A 1044 -37.62 -16.31 -21.77
N ARG A 1045 -38.84 -16.85 -21.72
CA ARG A 1045 -40.05 -16.25 -21.10
C ARG A 1045 -40.12 -16.35 -19.56
N ALA A 1046 -39.09 -16.85 -18.86
CA ALA A 1046 -39.21 -17.19 -17.44
C ALA A 1046 -38.73 -16.07 -16.49
N VAL A 1047 -39.64 -15.55 -15.66
CA VAL A 1047 -39.38 -14.52 -14.63
C VAL A 1047 -38.69 -15.10 -13.38
N TRP A 1048 -38.94 -16.37 -13.07
CA TRP A 1048 -38.44 -17.04 -11.85
C TRP A 1048 -36.91 -17.14 -11.73
N PRO A 1049 -36.14 -17.44 -12.79
CA PRO A 1049 -34.67 -17.39 -12.75
C PRO A 1049 -34.10 -15.99 -12.47
N ILE A 1050 -34.84 -14.93 -12.84
CA ILE A 1050 -34.46 -13.53 -12.60
C ILE A 1050 -34.67 -13.19 -11.12
N LEU A 1051 -35.82 -13.57 -10.54
CA LEU A 1051 -36.10 -13.39 -9.11
C LEU A 1051 -35.12 -14.18 -8.22
N GLY A 1052 -34.80 -15.42 -8.61
CA GLY A 1052 -33.79 -16.22 -7.93
C GLY A 1052 -32.38 -15.61 -8.01
N ARG A 1053 -32.04 -14.92 -9.11
CA ARG A 1053 -30.76 -14.22 -9.25
C ARG A 1053 -30.71 -12.90 -8.48
N LEU A 1054 -31.79 -12.12 -8.52
CA LEU A 1054 -31.96 -10.89 -7.73
C LEU A 1054 -31.78 -11.19 -6.23
N ARG A 1055 -32.42 -12.25 -5.74
CA ARG A 1055 -32.30 -12.70 -4.35
C ARG A 1055 -30.83 -12.88 -3.96
N ARG A 1056 -30.04 -13.58 -4.78
CA ARG A 1056 -28.61 -13.81 -4.52
C ARG A 1056 -27.78 -12.52 -4.57
N GLU A 1057 -28.01 -11.66 -5.57
CA GLU A 1057 -27.29 -10.38 -5.70
C GLU A 1057 -27.64 -9.39 -4.57
N LEU A 1058 -28.89 -9.38 -4.09
CA LEU A 1058 -29.30 -8.57 -2.93
C LEU A 1058 -28.75 -9.11 -1.61
N ILE A 1059 -28.84 -10.42 -1.39
CA ILE A 1059 -28.32 -11.07 -0.17
C ILE A 1059 -26.81 -10.83 -0.06
N SER A 1060 -26.07 -11.02 -1.16
CA SER A 1060 -24.62 -10.80 -1.21
C SER A 1060 -24.19 -9.34 -1.00
N PHE A 1061 -25.07 -8.35 -1.20
CA PHE A 1061 -24.72 -6.95 -1.01
C PHE A 1061 -25.19 -6.41 0.35
N LEU A 1062 -26.42 -6.75 0.76
CA LEU A 1062 -26.93 -6.35 2.07
C LEU A 1062 -25.96 -6.81 3.15
N SER A 1063 -25.45 -8.02 3.03
CA SER A 1063 -24.48 -8.59 3.93
C SER A 1063 -23.08 -7.92 3.88
N GLU A 1064 -22.73 -7.17 2.80
CA GLU A 1064 -21.46 -6.42 2.67
C GLU A 1064 -21.61 -5.01 3.29
N GLU A 1065 -22.78 -4.36 3.11
CA GLU A 1065 -23.12 -3.07 3.75
C GLU A 1065 -23.46 -3.22 5.25
N LEU A 1066 -23.91 -4.39 5.68
CA LEU A 1066 -24.23 -4.74 7.08
C LEU A 1066 -23.03 -4.55 8.04
N PHE A 1067 -21.82 -4.40 7.51
CA PHE A 1067 -20.62 -4.06 8.28
C PHE A 1067 -20.49 -2.56 8.64
N PHE A 1068 -21.19 -1.67 7.94
CA PHE A 1068 -20.99 -0.21 8.04
C PHE A 1068 -22.16 0.58 8.67
N LEU A 1069 -23.31 -0.05 8.93
CA LEU A 1069 -24.55 0.65 9.31
C LEU A 1069 -24.92 0.59 10.81
N GLY A 1070 -24.21 -0.21 11.63
CA GLY A 1070 -24.55 -0.37 13.06
C GLY A 1070 -25.83 -1.20 13.30
N GLU A 1071 -25.97 -1.74 14.52
CA GLU A 1071 -27.04 -2.69 14.89
C GLU A 1071 -28.47 -2.09 14.86
N GLU A 1072 -28.65 -0.80 15.13
CA GLU A 1072 -29.98 -0.18 15.20
C GLU A 1072 -30.63 0.06 13.82
N GLU A 1073 -29.85 0.38 12.79
CA GLU A 1073 -30.36 0.56 11.42
C GLU A 1073 -30.61 -0.79 10.73
N PHE A 1074 -30.10 -1.89 11.32
CA PHE A 1074 -30.27 -3.28 10.89
C PHE A 1074 -31.61 -3.91 11.32
N LEU A 1075 -32.12 -3.54 12.50
CA LEU A 1075 -33.37 -4.08 13.05
C LEU A 1075 -34.64 -3.39 12.51
N ARG A 1076 -34.50 -2.17 11.96
CA ARG A 1076 -35.57 -1.43 11.25
C ARG A 1076 -35.67 -1.83 9.79
#